data_AF-A0A1M4SRB9-F1
#
_entry.id   AF-A0A1M4SRB9-F1
#
_cell.length_a   1.000
_cell.length_b   1.000
_cell.length_c   1.000
_cell.angle_alpha   90.00
_cell.angle_beta   90.00
_cell.angle_gamma   90.00
#
_symmetry.space_group_name_H-M   'P 1'
#
loop_
_entity.id
_entity.type
_entity.pdbx_description
1 polymer ?
#
loop_
_entity_poly.entity_id
_entity_poly.type
_entity_poly.pdbx_seq_one_letter_code
_entity_poly.pdbx_strand_id
1 'polypeptide(L)'
;MMRRLALVVAFLGVATGGAVAQTTVPVRSGEHDGYTRLVVQVPSGTSWRLTHRKKGATLSLGLTDVVFDMKSVFTRLSSNRLSGLTQAQPGAPLELEFGCDCAASAFLFKNTMIVVDIAPGRALPVPDLDIPPPVLPRAEVAAPPEDLPLTHLAEPLLRLSRQDIEDRLATRFLQSADREIVDLDLAGVGPRASTPPPPTLLAPDLSPNLAITSVLDDLGSMASLPLPILEPGPACVSDAALDFESWTDGRPFHQQVADLRRALFQEFDRIDPDAAIRLAEVLTYFGFGAEAVQTLGLLSQVPEEAEWVAGIATVIDALPSDGPPPFEGLQRCDGAIALWAALAQEELQPEARPEIIEQSFQRLPEHLRRHLGPKLAQVFTKAEELEAARRILRSVERIEPEVSAETNLAKAQVASAAEDAQSSTTLLNKVIEDPKAQVEAPLALARLIEQQWADRGAITQSQLDLAGAYAVELKNSELGPVMARSHAVALSLFNEFEPAFRLSSAHVGDADWDGTHNRILQLMAERADDGTFVRMTFAMDPALVQRLSTDTALALAERYADLGFASQVRRLVDKGQDRTRQRDRAWLRARVAMMEGRPRQALEELADDRSERARRLRAAALTELGEFEEAAQILAELGEEAEAARLSWLAGSPEAQIDLPDGRVGRLMALSAALDDTAERSPESPLKDARTLLETSTGTRDQIRDLLALVETDAE
;
A
#
# COMPACT_ATOMS: atom_id res chain seq x y z
N MET A 1 69.05 12.76 41.14
CA MET A 1 69.02 12.78 39.67
C MET A 1 67.58 12.86 39.16
N MET A 2 66.76 13.77 39.71
CA MET A 2 65.29 13.80 39.59
C MET A 2 64.76 15.14 39.04
N ARG A 3 65.60 15.90 38.32
CA ARG A 3 65.25 17.22 37.78
C ARG A 3 65.38 17.34 36.26
N ARG A 4 65.72 16.25 35.57
CA ARG A 4 65.86 16.19 34.09
C ARG A 4 64.80 15.37 33.37
N LEU A 5 63.88 14.72 34.11
CA LEU A 5 62.78 13.96 33.51
C LEU A 5 61.51 14.80 33.27
N ALA A 6 61.46 16.03 33.78
CA ALA A 6 60.30 16.91 33.67
C ALA A 6 60.29 17.79 32.39
N LEU A 7 61.37 17.79 31.59
CA LEU A 7 61.51 18.68 30.43
C LEU A 7 61.35 17.98 29.08
N VAL A 8 61.19 16.65 29.05
CA VAL A 8 60.87 15.89 27.82
C VAL A 8 59.35 15.70 27.64
N VAL A 9 58.56 15.89 28.70
CA VAL A 9 57.08 15.78 28.65
C VAL A 9 56.42 17.09 28.18
N ALA A 10 57.13 18.22 28.18
CA ALA A 10 56.57 19.53 27.85
C ALA A 10 56.81 20.00 26.39
N PHE A 11 57.52 19.23 25.56
CA PHE A 11 57.76 19.58 24.14
C PHE A 11 57.13 18.60 23.13
N LEU A 12 56.37 17.60 23.61
CA LEU A 12 55.60 16.67 22.77
C LEU A 12 54.08 16.98 22.79
N GLY A 13 53.70 18.23 23.12
CA GLY A 13 52.32 18.66 23.33
C GLY A 13 51.76 19.63 22.29
N VAL A 14 52.50 19.98 21.22
CA VAL A 14 52.05 20.97 20.22
C VAL A 14 52.40 20.50 18.81
N ALA A 15 51.77 19.41 18.34
CA ALA A 15 51.66 19.06 16.92
C ALA A 15 50.68 17.91 16.69
N THR A 16 49.46 17.99 17.22
CA THR A 16 48.33 17.21 16.70
C THR A 16 47.39 18.17 15.99
N GLY A 17 47.82 18.64 14.81
CA GLY A 17 46.88 19.18 13.84
C GLY A 17 45.87 18.08 13.53
N GLY A 18 44.59 18.35 13.80
CA GLY A 18 43.52 17.44 13.46
C GLY A 18 43.61 17.11 11.97
N ALA A 19 43.93 15.86 11.64
CA ALA A 19 43.69 15.34 10.31
C ALA A 19 42.16 15.27 10.15
N VAL A 20 41.59 16.31 9.57
CA VAL A 20 40.21 16.27 9.07
C VAL A 20 40.20 15.18 8.00
N ALA A 21 39.51 14.08 8.26
CA ALA A 21 39.39 12.99 7.30
C ALA A 21 38.58 13.50 6.09
N GLN A 22 39.27 13.81 5.00
CA GLN A 22 38.62 14.16 3.74
C GLN A 22 37.87 12.93 3.23
N THR A 23 36.56 13.05 3.06
CA THR A 23 35.72 11.94 2.57
C THR A 23 35.81 11.93 1.05
N THR A 24 36.61 11.02 0.50
CA THR A 24 36.74 10.86 -0.95
C THR A 24 35.66 9.93 -1.49
N VAL A 25 34.89 10.42 -2.47
CA VAL A 25 33.82 9.66 -3.12
C VAL A 25 34.24 9.29 -4.54
N PRO A 26 34.30 7.99 -4.92
CA PRO A 26 34.70 7.59 -6.26
C PRO A 26 33.60 7.91 -7.28
N VAL A 27 34.02 8.51 -8.41
CA VAL A 27 33.17 8.74 -9.58
C VAL A 27 33.61 7.79 -10.70
N ARG A 28 32.67 6.96 -11.16
CA ARG A 28 32.88 6.03 -12.27
C ARG A 28 32.04 6.44 -13.47
N SER A 29 32.53 6.13 -14.68
CA SER A 29 31.84 6.45 -15.93
C SER A 29 31.64 5.21 -16.81
N GLY A 30 30.59 5.26 -17.64
CA GLY A 30 30.31 4.31 -18.70
C GLY A 30 29.64 5.00 -19.89
N GLU A 31 30.10 4.70 -21.11
CA GLU A 31 29.48 5.16 -22.35
C GLU A 31 28.52 4.07 -22.86
N HIS A 32 27.30 4.48 -23.20
CA HIS A 32 26.25 3.61 -23.75
C HIS A 32 25.72 4.21 -25.06
N ASP A 33 24.99 3.40 -25.82
CA ASP A 33 24.25 3.94 -26.96
C ASP A 33 23.16 4.90 -26.47
N GLY A 34 23.10 6.09 -27.03
CA GLY A 34 22.16 7.15 -26.61
C GLY A 34 22.55 8.01 -25.38
N TYR A 35 23.35 7.53 -24.41
CA TYR A 35 23.67 8.30 -23.18
C TYR A 35 25.03 7.96 -22.52
N THR A 36 25.53 8.89 -21.71
CA THR A 36 26.73 8.70 -20.86
C THR A 36 26.32 8.62 -19.38
N ARG A 37 26.75 7.57 -18.68
CA ARG A 37 26.42 7.35 -17.26
C ARG A 37 27.59 7.67 -16.35
N LEU A 38 27.34 8.45 -15.30
CA LEU A 38 28.23 8.64 -14.16
C LEU A 38 27.64 7.98 -12.91
N VAL A 39 28.47 7.30 -12.13
CA VAL A 39 28.07 6.67 -10.87
C VAL A 39 28.93 7.21 -9.75
N VAL A 40 28.27 7.83 -8.76
CA VAL A 40 28.88 8.46 -7.59
C VAL A 40 28.50 7.65 -6.36
N GLN A 41 29.46 7.02 -5.69
CA GLN A 41 29.19 6.14 -4.55
C GLN A 41 29.14 6.93 -3.23
N VAL A 42 27.95 7.03 -2.62
CA VAL A 42 27.71 7.82 -1.41
C VAL A 42 27.28 6.94 -0.23
N PRO A 43 27.54 7.37 1.02
CA PRO A 43 26.96 6.73 2.20
C PRO A 43 25.43 6.73 2.16
N SER A 44 24.80 5.70 2.74
CA SER A 44 23.34 5.61 2.81
C SER A 44 22.73 6.78 3.58
N GLY A 45 21.70 7.41 3.02
CA GLY A 45 21.02 8.57 3.63
C GLY A 45 21.62 9.93 3.29
N THR A 46 22.62 10.00 2.40
CA THR A 46 23.19 11.27 1.92
C THR A 46 22.14 12.07 1.14
N SER A 47 21.86 13.31 1.56
CA SER A 47 21.04 14.24 0.77
C SER A 47 21.80 14.71 -0.47
N TRP A 48 21.13 14.83 -1.61
CA TRP A 48 21.77 15.25 -2.85
C TRP A 48 20.81 16.05 -3.73
N ARG A 49 21.37 16.87 -4.64
CA ARG A 49 20.59 17.68 -5.59
C ARG A 49 21.35 17.83 -6.90
N LEU A 50 20.66 17.56 -8.02
CA LEU A 50 21.16 17.88 -9.36
C LEU A 50 20.52 19.20 -9.83
N THR A 51 21.32 20.16 -10.29
CA THR A 51 20.83 21.45 -10.83
C THR A 51 21.37 21.66 -12.23
N HIS A 52 20.50 21.98 -13.19
CA HIS A 52 20.92 22.23 -14.58
C HIS A 52 21.49 23.64 -14.77
N ARG A 53 22.49 23.76 -15.65
CA ARG A 53 23.08 25.02 -16.10
C ARG A 53 23.00 25.09 -17.63
N LYS A 54 23.21 26.29 -18.19
CA LYS A 54 23.07 26.56 -19.64
C LYS A 54 23.93 25.64 -20.54
N LYS A 55 25.04 25.10 -20.04
CA LYS A 55 25.94 24.14 -20.73
C LYS A 55 26.48 23.05 -19.79
N GLY A 56 25.62 22.51 -18.92
CA GLY A 56 26.08 21.53 -17.94
C GLY A 56 25.08 21.27 -16.81
N ALA A 57 25.55 20.62 -15.75
CA ALA A 57 24.81 20.41 -14.52
C ALA A 57 25.74 20.49 -13.29
N THR A 58 25.17 20.68 -12.10
CA THR A 58 25.89 20.59 -10.83
C THR A 58 25.26 19.55 -9.93
N LEU A 59 26.08 18.67 -9.36
CA LEU A 59 25.66 17.69 -8.37
C LEU A 59 26.17 18.11 -6.98
N SER A 60 25.25 18.49 -6.11
CA SER A 60 25.52 18.86 -4.71
C SER A 60 25.25 17.67 -3.79
N LEU A 61 26.15 17.38 -2.85
CA LEU A 61 25.98 16.37 -1.81
C LEU A 61 25.92 17.05 -0.44
N GLY A 62 25.06 16.58 0.46
CA GLY A 62 24.96 17.01 1.85
C GLY A 62 26.08 16.44 2.74
N LEU A 63 27.31 16.40 2.23
CA LEU A 63 28.50 15.93 2.93
C LEU A 63 29.47 17.11 3.10
N THR A 64 29.98 17.31 4.32
CA THR A 64 31.03 18.30 4.61
C THR A 64 32.38 17.79 4.11
N ASP A 65 33.18 18.66 3.48
CA ASP A 65 34.54 18.37 3.00
C ASP A 65 34.68 17.16 2.04
N VAL A 66 33.63 16.86 1.27
CA VAL A 66 33.66 15.78 0.27
C VAL A 66 34.58 16.10 -0.91
N VAL A 67 35.38 15.13 -1.34
CA VAL A 67 36.25 15.23 -2.53
C VAL A 67 35.84 14.17 -3.55
N PHE A 68 35.54 14.57 -4.78
CA PHE A 68 35.20 13.61 -5.85
C PHE A 68 36.47 13.05 -6.50
N ASP A 69 36.65 11.72 -6.51
CA ASP A 69 37.73 11.09 -7.26
C ASP A 69 37.33 10.91 -8.73
N MET A 70 37.86 11.80 -9.57
CA MET A 70 37.52 11.93 -10.99
C MET A 70 38.58 11.31 -11.92
N LYS A 71 39.66 10.73 -11.37
CA LYS A 71 40.86 10.32 -12.12
C LYS A 71 40.57 9.32 -13.24
N SER A 72 39.53 8.50 -13.07
CA SER A 72 39.17 7.42 -14.00
C SER A 72 38.00 7.75 -14.95
N VAL A 73 37.41 8.94 -14.85
CA VAL A 73 36.18 9.30 -15.57
C VAL A 73 36.40 9.43 -17.08
N PHE A 74 37.44 10.15 -17.49
CA PHE A 74 37.73 10.36 -18.92
C PHE A 74 38.53 9.22 -19.55
N THR A 75 38.93 8.21 -18.79
CA THR A 75 39.65 7.04 -19.33
C THR A 75 38.74 6.11 -20.14
N ARG A 76 37.41 6.25 -19.98
CA ARG A 76 36.39 5.34 -20.55
C ARG A 76 35.30 6.05 -21.36
N LEU A 77 35.44 7.36 -21.60
CA LEU A 77 34.43 8.18 -22.28
C LEU A 77 34.99 8.79 -23.57
N SER A 78 34.13 8.93 -24.57
CA SER A 78 34.36 9.84 -25.69
C SER A 78 33.99 11.26 -25.25
N SER A 79 34.80 12.28 -25.54
CA SER A 79 34.58 13.66 -25.09
C SER A 79 33.38 14.37 -25.75
N ASN A 80 32.43 13.61 -26.30
CA ASN A 80 31.32 14.10 -27.11
C ASN A 80 30.15 14.60 -26.24
N ARG A 81 29.84 13.92 -25.12
CA ARG A 81 28.70 14.28 -24.26
C ARG A 81 29.11 14.99 -22.97
N LEU A 82 30.11 14.46 -22.27
CA LEU A 82 30.73 15.10 -21.11
C LEU A 82 32.10 15.64 -21.52
N SER A 83 32.28 16.96 -21.49
CA SER A 83 33.53 17.64 -21.89
C SER A 83 34.43 17.98 -20.71
N GLY A 84 33.86 18.12 -19.51
CA GLY A 84 34.59 18.54 -18.32
C GLY A 84 33.92 18.11 -17.02
N LEU A 85 34.74 17.83 -16.01
CA LEU A 85 34.29 17.55 -14.66
C LEU A 85 35.24 18.26 -13.67
N THR A 86 34.71 19.18 -12.87
CA THR A 86 35.52 19.96 -11.93
C THR A 86 34.86 20.08 -10.56
N GLN A 87 35.69 20.31 -9.54
CA GLN A 87 35.25 20.66 -8.19
C GLN A 87 36.14 21.81 -7.71
N ALA A 88 35.55 22.94 -7.33
CA ALA A 88 36.31 24.15 -7.00
C ALA A 88 37.13 24.01 -5.71
N GLN A 89 36.57 23.33 -4.70
CA GLN A 89 37.19 23.07 -3.40
C GLN A 89 36.48 21.88 -2.73
N PRO A 90 37.08 21.20 -1.73
CA PRO A 90 36.39 20.17 -0.95
C PRO A 90 35.05 20.69 -0.40
N GLY A 91 34.00 19.87 -0.50
CA GLY A 91 32.63 20.26 -0.13
C GLY A 91 31.86 21.07 -1.18
N ALA A 92 32.52 21.58 -2.24
CA ALA A 92 31.84 22.23 -3.35
C ALA A 92 31.12 21.20 -4.25
N PRO A 93 30.03 21.59 -4.94
CA PRO A 93 29.33 20.71 -5.88
C PRO A 93 30.26 20.22 -7.00
N LEU A 94 29.97 19.03 -7.50
CA LEU A 94 30.60 18.50 -8.70
C LEU A 94 30.00 19.21 -9.91
N GLU A 95 30.85 19.86 -10.70
CA GLU A 95 30.47 20.60 -11.89
C GLU A 95 30.67 19.75 -13.14
N LEU A 96 29.58 19.48 -13.85
CA LEU A 96 29.57 18.75 -15.12
C LEU A 96 29.46 19.75 -16.27
N GLU A 97 30.37 19.67 -17.23
CA GLU A 97 30.35 20.45 -18.47
C GLU A 97 29.98 19.54 -19.65
N PHE A 98 28.98 19.93 -20.44
CA PHE A 98 28.49 19.12 -21.55
C PHE A 98 29.09 19.58 -22.89
N GLY A 99 29.49 18.61 -23.71
CA GLY A 99 30.02 18.82 -25.06
C GLY A 99 28.93 18.96 -26.14
N CYS A 100 27.66 18.85 -25.77
CA CYS A 100 26.48 18.84 -26.63
C CYS A 100 25.29 19.55 -25.99
N ASP A 101 24.23 19.78 -26.78
CA ASP A 101 22.90 20.17 -26.27
C ASP A 101 22.25 18.95 -25.59
N CYS A 102 22.67 18.71 -24.36
CA CYS A 102 22.37 17.52 -23.58
C CYS A 102 21.76 17.87 -22.22
N ALA A 103 20.98 16.94 -21.68
CA ALA A 103 20.36 17.03 -20.36
C ALA A 103 20.82 15.87 -19.49
N ALA A 104 21.00 16.12 -18.19
CA ALA A 104 21.32 15.10 -17.20
C ALA A 104 20.09 14.73 -16.36
N SER A 105 19.78 13.44 -16.22
CA SER A 105 18.84 12.92 -15.23
C SER A 105 19.60 12.17 -14.15
N ALA A 106 19.16 12.24 -12.89
CA ALA A 106 19.81 11.51 -11.81
C ALA A 106 18.80 10.78 -10.92
N PHE A 107 19.21 9.61 -10.41
CA PHE A 107 18.44 8.81 -9.46
C PHE A 107 19.36 8.09 -8.48
N LEU A 108 18.81 7.66 -7.35
CA LEU A 108 19.53 6.91 -6.32
C LEU A 108 19.30 5.41 -6.49
N PHE A 109 20.36 4.64 -6.68
CA PHE A 109 20.34 3.18 -6.85
C PHE A 109 20.90 2.48 -5.60
N LYS A 110 20.18 1.48 -5.08
CA LYS A 110 20.54 0.70 -3.87
C LYS A 110 20.98 1.56 -2.67
N ASN A 111 20.36 2.72 -2.51
CA ASN A 111 20.61 3.74 -1.46
C ASN A 111 22.06 4.24 -1.31
N THR A 112 22.98 3.86 -2.19
CA THR A 112 24.44 4.08 -2.02
C THR A 112 25.13 4.53 -3.31
N MET A 113 24.41 4.60 -4.42
CA MET A 113 24.95 5.04 -5.72
C MET A 113 24.03 6.07 -6.34
N ILE A 114 24.53 7.29 -6.52
CA ILE A 114 23.84 8.29 -7.34
C ILE A 114 24.27 8.06 -8.78
N VAL A 115 23.31 7.72 -9.62
CA VAL A 115 23.51 7.49 -11.05
C VAL A 115 23.06 8.74 -11.80
N VAL A 116 23.92 9.31 -12.63
CA VAL A 116 23.65 10.49 -13.45
C VAL A 116 23.82 10.12 -14.92
N ASP A 117 22.73 10.17 -15.67
CA ASP A 117 22.69 9.85 -17.09
C ASP A 117 22.59 11.13 -17.92
N ILE A 118 23.49 11.28 -18.89
CA ILE A 118 23.61 12.46 -19.76
C ILE A 118 23.23 12.04 -21.19
N ALA A 119 22.13 12.57 -21.70
CA ALA A 119 21.60 12.24 -23.03
C ALA A 119 21.34 13.52 -23.86
N PRO A 120 21.34 13.44 -25.21
CA PRO A 120 20.94 14.56 -26.07
C PRO A 120 19.51 15.00 -25.77
N GLY A 121 19.31 16.31 -25.57
CA GLY A 121 18.02 16.86 -25.18
C GLY A 121 18.14 18.12 -24.34
N ARG A 122 17.03 18.83 -24.15
CA ARG A 122 16.96 20.06 -23.37
C ARG A 122 16.23 19.78 -22.07
N ALA A 123 16.87 20.06 -20.94
CA ALA A 123 16.20 19.95 -19.64
C ALA A 123 15.04 20.94 -19.57
N LEU A 124 13.84 20.46 -19.25
CA LEU A 124 12.71 21.31 -18.92
C LEU A 124 13.03 22.00 -17.58
N PRO A 125 12.81 23.32 -17.44
CA PRO A 125 12.99 23.98 -16.15
C PRO A 125 12.06 23.33 -15.13
N VAL A 126 12.62 22.91 -13.99
CA VAL A 126 11.81 22.55 -12.82
C VAL A 126 11.03 23.81 -12.45
N PRO A 127 9.68 23.78 -12.35
CA PRO A 127 8.93 24.92 -11.88
C PRO A 127 9.43 25.28 -10.49
N ASP A 128 9.91 26.50 -10.31
CA ASP A 128 10.23 27.04 -9.00
C ASP A 128 8.89 27.17 -8.25
N LEU A 129 8.56 26.18 -7.43
CA LEU A 129 7.40 26.23 -6.54
C LEU A 129 7.74 27.09 -5.33
N ASP A 130 8.05 28.36 -5.60
CA ASP A 130 7.98 29.45 -4.62
C ASP A 130 6.80 30.34 -5.02
N ILE A 131 5.62 29.71 -5.07
CA ILE A 131 4.34 30.42 -5.16
C ILE A 131 3.98 30.82 -3.73
N PRO A 132 4.04 32.11 -3.34
CA PRO A 132 3.49 32.53 -2.06
C PRO A 132 2.00 32.16 -2.04
N PRO A 133 1.46 31.68 -0.90
CA PRO A 133 0.06 31.29 -0.82
C PRO A 133 -0.81 32.47 -1.28
N PRO A 134 -1.83 32.24 -2.12
CA PRO A 134 -2.67 33.32 -2.61
C PRO A 134 -3.30 34.02 -1.42
N VAL A 135 -2.97 35.31 -1.24
CA VAL A 135 -3.71 36.18 -0.34
C VAL A 135 -5.06 36.39 -1.01
N LEU A 136 -6.04 35.57 -0.62
CA LEU A 136 -7.42 35.80 -0.98
C LEU A 136 -7.83 37.16 -0.41
N PRO A 137 -8.28 38.13 -1.22
CA PRO A 137 -8.90 39.32 -0.68
C PRO A 137 -10.07 38.87 0.17
N ARG A 138 -10.10 39.31 1.43
CA ARG A 138 -11.23 39.09 2.34
C ARG A 138 -12.44 39.71 1.65
N ALA A 139 -13.29 38.86 1.07
CA ALA A 139 -14.53 39.31 0.49
C ALA A 139 -15.32 40.03 1.58
N GLU A 140 -15.57 41.32 1.38
CA GLU A 140 -16.63 41.99 2.10
C GLU A 140 -17.90 41.18 1.86
N VAL A 141 -18.47 40.65 2.94
CA VAL A 141 -19.75 39.98 2.92
C VAL A 141 -20.80 41.03 2.63
N ALA A 142 -21.06 41.27 1.35
CA ALA A 142 -22.27 41.92 0.91
C ALA A 142 -23.43 40.96 1.18
N ALA A 143 -24.45 41.45 1.89
CA ALA A 143 -25.67 40.70 2.17
C ALA A 143 -26.28 40.18 0.85
N PRO A 144 -26.83 38.95 0.84
CA PRO A 144 -27.36 38.36 -0.38
C PRO A 144 -28.59 39.14 -0.85
N PRO A 145 -28.73 39.42 -2.16
CA PRO A 145 -29.98 39.91 -2.71
C PRO A 145 -31.04 38.80 -2.64
N GLU A 146 -32.21 39.16 -2.13
CA GLU A 146 -33.43 38.33 -2.16
C GLU A 146 -33.90 38.07 -3.60
N ASP A 147 -34.44 36.86 -3.77
CA ASP A 147 -35.35 36.38 -4.82
C ASP A 147 -34.93 36.54 -6.30
N LEU A 148 -34.20 35.54 -6.78
CA LEU A 148 -34.34 35.07 -8.16
C LEU A 148 -34.94 33.65 -8.12
N PRO A 149 -36.07 33.40 -8.81
CA PRO A 149 -36.66 32.06 -8.84
C PRO A 149 -35.72 31.13 -9.62
N LEU A 150 -35.12 30.18 -8.90
CA LEU A 150 -34.40 29.07 -9.49
C LEU A 150 -35.38 28.28 -10.36
N THR A 151 -35.36 28.56 -11.66
CA THR A 151 -35.96 27.68 -12.64
C THR A 151 -35.07 26.44 -12.63
N HIS A 152 -35.56 25.34 -12.08
CA HIS A 152 -34.89 24.04 -12.12
C HIS A 152 -34.51 23.74 -13.57
N LEU A 153 -33.23 23.95 -13.92
CA LEU A 153 -32.61 23.23 -15.02
C LEU A 153 -32.54 21.79 -14.52
N ALA A 154 -33.59 21.03 -14.79
CA ALA A 154 -33.59 19.60 -14.61
C ALA A 154 -32.35 19.08 -15.32
N GLU A 155 -31.43 18.45 -14.59
CA GLU A 155 -30.28 17.71 -15.11
C GLU A 155 -30.76 16.33 -15.62
N PRO A 156 -31.03 16.13 -16.92
CA PRO A 156 -31.46 14.84 -17.43
C PRO A 156 -30.28 14.15 -18.12
N LEU A 157 -29.16 14.84 -18.34
CA LEU A 157 -28.05 14.37 -19.19
C LEU A 157 -26.90 13.74 -18.39
N LEU A 158 -26.80 14.04 -17.09
CA LEU A 158 -25.76 13.47 -16.21
C LEU A 158 -26.16 12.13 -15.57
N ARG A 159 -27.33 11.58 -15.92
CA ARG A 159 -27.85 10.30 -15.37
C ARG A 159 -28.23 9.27 -16.44
N LEU A 160 -27.96 9.54 -17.71
CA LEU A 160 -28.29 8.60 -18.77
C LEU A 160 -27.17 7.56 -18.91
N SER A 161 -27.55 6.30 -19.02
CA SER A 161 -26.62 5.24 -19.37
C SER A 161 -26.10 5.46 -20.80
N ARG A 162 -24.94 4.88 -21.14
CA ARG A 162 -24.38 4.99 -22.49
C ARG A 162 -25.39 4.57 -23.58
N GLN A 163 -26.18 3.54 -23.32
CA GLN A 163 -27.22 3.06 -24.24
C GLN A 163 -28.35 4.07 -24.43
N ASP A 164 -28.81 4.76 -23.37
CA ASP A 164 -29.87 5.77 -23.49
C ASP A 164 -29.43 7.00 -24.29
N ILE A 165 -28.14 7.34 -24.20
CA ILE A 165 -27.54 8.41 -25.00
C ILE A 165 -27.47 7.98 -26.47
N GLU A 166 -26.96 6.77 -26.73
CA GLU A 166 -26.84 6.20 -28.08
C GLU A 166 -28.22 6.13 -28.77
N ASP A 167 -29.25 5.64 -28.10
CA ASP A 167 -30.61 5.53 -28.66
C ASP A 167 -31.24 6.91 -28.95
N ARG A 168 -31.06 7.87 -28.05
CA ARG A 168 -31.58 9.23 -28.26
C ARG A 168 -30.83 9.97 -29.36
N LEU A 169 -29.51 9.76 -29.46
CA LEU A 169 -28.69 10.34 -30.52
C LEU A 169 -29.09 9.75 -31.87
N ALA A 170 -29.23 8.42 -31.96
CA ALA A 170 -29.69 7.72 -33.16
C ALA A 170 -31.08 8.21 -33.59
N THR A 171 -32.01 8.36 -32.65
CA THR A 171 -33.36 8.87 -32.93
C THR A 171 -33.33 10.31 -33.43
N ARG A 172 -32.46 11.17 -32.87
CA ARG A 172 -32.31 12.57 -33.32
C ARG A 172 -31.63 12.67 -34.68
N PHE A 173 -30.65 11.81 -34.97
CA PHE A 173 -30.01 11.73 -36.28
C PHE A 173 -31.00 11.29 -37.36
N LEU A 174 -31.81 10.27 -37.09
CA LEU A 174 -32.86 9.81 -38.01
C LEU A 174 -33.93 10.90 -38.25
N GLN A 175 -34.39 11.59 -37.19
CA GLN A 175 -35.32 12.71 -37.33
C GLN A 175 -34.73 13.91 -38.09
N SER A 176 -33.41 14.09 -38.07
CA SER A 176 -32.73 15.19 -38.77
C SER A 176 -32.45 14.85 -40.23
N ALA A 177 -32.20 13.57 -40.52
CA ALA A 177 -32.12 13.04 -41.88
C ALA A 177 -33.49 13.11 -42.59
N ASP A 178 -34.58 12.78 -41.90
CA ASP A 178 -35.96 12.94 -42.40
C ASP A 178 -36.34 14.39 -42.74
N ARG A 179 -35.59 15.36 -42.20
CA ARG A 179 -35.80 16.80 -42.46
C ARG A 179 -34.81 17.36 -43.49
N GLU A 180 -34.02 16.50 -44.13
CA GLU A 180 -32.95 16.87 -45.09
C GLU A 180 -31.92 17.86 -44.51
N ILE A 181 -31.78 17.91 -43.19
CA ILE A 181 -30.79 18.77 -42.52
C ILE A 181 -29.41 18.11 -42.52
N VAL A 182 -29.37 16.76 -42.56
CA VAL A 182 -28.16 15.95 -42.57
C VAL A 182 -28.28 14.91 -43.68
N ASP A 183 -27.30 14.89 -44.59
CA ASP A 183 -27.21 13.88 -45.65
C ASP A 183 -26.36 12.70 -45.15
N LEU A 184 -26.98 11.54 -44.93
CA LEU A 184 -26.32 10.34 -44.40
C LEU A 184 -25.92 9.41 -45.53
N ASP A 185 -24.82 9.77 -46.21
CA ASP A 185 -24.20 8.88 -47.18
C ASP A 185 -23.32 7.85 -46.42
N LEU A 186 -23.93 6.72 -46.07
CA LEU A 186 -23.27 5.63 -45.34
C LEU A 186 -22.31 4.88 -46.28
N ALA A 187 -21.03 5.19 -46.18
CA ALA A 187 -19.99 4.42 -46.86
C ALA A 187 -19.71 3.07 -46.16
N GLY A 188 -19.32 2.07 -46.93
CA GLY A 188 -18.97 0.73 -46.44
C GLY A 188 -17.80 0.71 -45.44
N VAL A 189 -17.84 -0.27 -44.54
CA VAL A 189 -16.88 -0.45 -43.44
C VAL A 189 -15.51 -0.91 -43.99
N GLY A 190 -14.47 -0.12 -43.70
CA GLY A 190 -13.06 -0.37 -44.03
C GLY A 190 -12.18 0.80 -43.53
N PRO A 191 -10.85 0.61 -43.37
CA PRO A 191 -9.98 1.64 -42.79
C PRO A 191 -9.88 2.85 -43.73
N ARG A 192 -10.30 4.02 -43.26
CA ARG A 192 -10.13 5.28 -43.99
C ARG A 192 -8.79 5.91 -43.64
N ALA A 193 -7.99 6.23 -44.66
CA ALA A 193 -7.00 7.28 -44.54
C ALA A 193 -7.75 8.61 -44.42
N SER A 194 -7.66 9.28 -43.27
CA SER A 194 -8.20 10.62 -43.10
C SER A 194 -7.43 11.57 -44.01
N THR A 195 -8.11 12.11 -45.03
CA THR A 195 -7.62 13.29 -45.73
C THR A 195 -7.65 14.43 -44.72
N PRO A 196 -6.56 15.20 -44.52
CA PRO A 196 -6.58 16.31 -43.59
C PRO A 196 -7.68 17.29 -44.00
N PRO A 197 -8.43 17.87 -43.04
CA PRO A 197 -9.50 18.80 -43.37
C PRO A 197 -8.91 19.98 -44.15
N PRO A 198 -9.61 20.51 -45.16
CA PRO A 198 -9.16 21.73 -45.83
C PRO A 198 -9.07 22.84 -44.77
N PRO A 199 -8.05 23.72 -44.85
CA PRO A 199 -7.95 24.83 -43.91
C PRO A 199 -9.22 25.68 -44.02
N THR A 200 -9.90 25.84 -42.89
CA THR A 200 -11.06 26.71 -42.76
C THR A 200 -10.65 28.11 -43.20
N LEU A 201 -11.18 28.57 -44.34
CA LEU A 201 -11.02 29.95 -44.77
C LEU A 201 -11.80 30.84 -43.81
N LEU A 202 -11.10 31.42 -42.83
CA LEU A 202 -11.59 32.56 -42.08
C LEU A 202 -11.74 33.72 -43.06
N ALA A 203 -12.98 34.13 -43.34
CA ALA A 203 -13.25 35.37 -44.06
C ALA A 203 -12.72 36.55 -43.23
N PRO A 204 -11.86 37.42 -43.77
CA PRO A 204 -11.42 38.61 -43.06
C PRO A 204 -12.37 39.75 -43.43
N ASP A 205 -13.41 39.97 -42.63
CA ASP A 205 -13.99 41.30 -42.40
C ASP A 205 -15.13 41.19 -41.39
N LEU A 206 -14.76 41.27 -40.11
CA LEU A 206 -15.69 41.66 -39.06
C LEU A 206 -15.10 42.89 -38.36
N SER A 207 -15.92 43.92 -38.23
CA SER A 207 -15.54 45.21 -37.66
C SER A 207 -15.00 45.06 -36.23
N PRO A 208 -14.04 45.91 -35.79
CA PRO A 208 -13.24 45.71 -34.56
C PRO A 208 -14.01 45.79 -33.22
N ASN A 209 -15.34 45.85 -33.24
CA ASN A 209 -16.18 46.04 -32.06
C ASN A 209 -17.14 44.88 -31.78
N LEU A 210 -17.03 43.76 -32.51
CA LEU A 210 -17.86 42.57 -32.29
C LEU A 210 -16.95 41.36 -32.00
N ALA A 211 -16.98 40.87 -30.76
CA ALA A 211 -16.39 39.59 -30.40
C ALA A 211 -17.52 38.55 -30.30
N ILE A 212 -17.48 37.53 -31.16
CA ILE A 212 -18.34 36.36 -31.06
C ILE A 212 -17.47 35.25 -30.49
N THR A 213 -17.83 34.74 -29.31
CA THR A 213 -17.19 33.58 -28.70
C THR A 213 -18.14 32.40 -28.80
N SER A 214 -17.64 31.25 -29.24
CA SER A 214 -18.37 29.98 -29.12
C SER A 214 -17.86 29.20 -27.91
N VAL A 215 -18.66 28.25 -27.41
CA VAL A 215 -18.24 27.33 -26.33
C VAL A 215 -16.97 26.54 -26.72
N LEU A 216 -16.70 26.38 -28.03
CA LEU A 216 -15.47 25.77 -28.54
C LEU A 216 -14.24 26.68 -28.44
N ASP A 217 -14.41 28.01 -28.50
CA ASP A 217 -13.29 28.96 -28.35
C ASP A 217 -12.81 29.05 -26.90
N ASP A 218 -13.71 28.88 -25.93
CA ASP A 218 -13.37 28.81 -24.50
C ASP A 218 -12.64 27.49 -24.17
N LEU A 219 -13.04 26.39 -24.83
CA LEU A 219 -12.34 25.11 -24.82
C LEU A 219 -10.98 25.16 -25.55
N GLY A 220 -10.81 26.04 -26.53
CA GLY A 220 -9.53 26.30 -27.20
C GLY A 220 -8.48 26.88 -26.23
N SER A 221 -8.91 27.68 -25.25
CA SER A 221 -8.02 28.16 -24.17
C SER A 221 -7.63 27.03 -23.20
N MET A 222 -8.51 26.06 -23.00
CA MET A 222 -8.22 24.83 -22.24
C MET A 222 -7.43 23.79 -23.04
N ALA A 223 -7.45 23.83 -24.38
CA ALA A 223 -6.66 22.96 -25.26
C ALA A 223 -5.16 23.31 -25.26
N SER A 224 -4.77 24.39 -24.58
CA SER A 224 -3.36 24.69 -24.25
C SER A 224 -2.84 23.90 -23.06
N LEU A 225 -3.69 23.13 -22.36
CA LEU A 225 -3.20 22.08 -21.48
C LEU A 225 -2.57 21.02 -22.38
N PRO A 226 -1.30 20.63 -22.16
CA PRO A 226 -0.74 19.51 -22.89
C PRO A 226 -1.55 18.28 -22.50
N LEU A 227 -2.50 17.89 -23.35
CA LEU A 227 -3.07 16.56 -23.30
C LEU A 227 -1.87 15.62 -23.30
N PRO A 228 -1.74 14.71 -22.33
CA PRO A 228 -0.68 13.72 -22.38
C PRO A 228 -0.76 13.07 -23.75
N ILE A 229 0.33 13.14 -24.51
CA ILE A 229 0.46 12.40 -25.75
C ILE A 229 0.31 10.95 -25.33
N LEU A 230 -0.88 10.37 -25.55
CA LEU A 230 -1.08 8.94 -25.43
C LEU A 230 -0.17 8.35 -26.49
N GLU A 231 0.98 7.82 -26.08
CA GLU A 231 1.78 7.02 -26.98
C GLU A 231 0.87 5.92 -27.52
N PRO A 232 0.65 5.85 -28.85
CA PRO A 232 -0.22 4.84 -29.40
C PRO A 232 0.40 3.48 -29.08
N GLY A 233 -0.26 2.71 -28.21
CA GLY A 233 0.18 1.36 -27.87
C GLY A 233 0.34 0.49 -29.12
N PRO A 234 1.05 -0.64 -29.02
CA PRO A 234 1.34 -1.51 -30.15
C PRO A 234 0.07 -1.90 -30.91
N ALA A 235 0.16 -2.01 -32.23
CA ALA A 235 -0.99 -2.30 -33.08
C ALA A 235 -1.63 -3.65 -32.70
N CYS A 236 -2.96 -3.69 -32.69
CA CYS A 236 -3.68 -4.92 -32.38
C CYS A 236 -3.54 -5.95 -33.50
N VAL A 237 -3.29 -7.19 -33.11
CA VAL A 237 -3.27 -8.35 -34.01
C VAL A 237 -4.70 -8.82 -34.24
N SER A 238 -5.05 -9.14 -35.49
CA SER A 238 -6.38 -9.66 -35.82
C SER A 238 -6.55 -11.11 -35.39
N ASP A 239 -7.77 -11.51 -34.99
CA ASP A 239 -8.11 -12.91 -34.67
C ASP A 239 -7.73 -13.92 -35.77
N ALA A 240 -7.85 -13.52 -37.04
CA ALA A 240 -7.48 -14.38 -38.17
C ALA A 240 -5.99 -14.76 -38.21
N ALA A 241 -5.12 -13.92 -37.64
CA ALA A 241 -3.69 -14.20 -37.56
C ALA A 241 -3.35 -15.14 -36.39
N LEU A 242 -4.25 -15.29 -35.42
CA LEU A 242 -4.12 -16.15 -34.25
C LEU A 242 -5.30 -17.14 -34.19
N ASP A 243 -5.66 -17.70 -35.35
CA ASP A 243 -6.74 -18.66 -35.45
C ASP A 243 -6.29 -20.02 -34.92
N PHE A 244 -6.41 -20.17 -33.60
CA PHE A 244 -5.98 -21.34 -32.85
C PHE A 244 -6.68 -22.64 -33.29
N GLU A 245 -7.87 -22.55 -33.90
CA GLU A 245 -8.61 -23.72 -34.41
C GLU A 245 -7.94 -24.27 -35.68
N SER A 246 -7.31 -23.41 -36.48
CA SER A 246 -6.64 -23.78 -37.73
C SER A 246 -5.28 -24.47 -37.54
N TRP A 247 -4.73 -24.44 -36.33
CA TRP A 247 -3.42 -25.03 -36.00
C TRP A 247 -3.42 -26.55 -35.98
N THR A 248 -4.58 -27.18 -36.15
CA THR A 248 -4.70 -28.63 -36.26
C THR A 248 -5.60 -29.04 -37.42
N ASP A 249 -5.32 -30.22 -37.99
CA ASP A 249 -6.16 -30.83 -39.03
C ASP A 249 -7.18 -31.86 -38.48
N GLY A 250 -7.29 -31.95 -37.15
CA GLY A 250 -8.20 -32.86 -36.45
C GLY A 250 -7.74 -34.32 -36.41
N ARG A 251 -6.62 -34.69 -37.03
CA ARG A 251 -6.05 -36.05 -36.91
C ARG A 251 -5.42 -36.28 -35.52
N PRO A 252 -5.12 -37.51 -35.12
CA PRO A 252 -4.42 -37.76 -33.85
C PRO A 252 -3.02 -37.09 -33.81
N PHE A 253 -2.65 -36.57 -32.63
CA PHE A 253 -1.37 -35.90 -32.36
C PHE A 253 -0.15 -36.57 -33.01
N HIS A 254 0.00 -37.89 -32.79
CA HIS A 254 1.15 -38.65 -33.27
C HIS A 254 1.28 -38.68 -34.80
N GLN A 255 0.18 -38.56 -35.55
CA GLN A 255 0.21 -38.56 -37.02
C GLN A 255 0.66 -37.21 -37.55
N GLN A 256 0.06 -36.13 -37.04
CA GLN A 256 0.40 -34.76 -37.44
C GLN A 256 1.88 -34.45 -37.17
N VAL A 257 2.35 -34.75 -35.95
CA VAL A 257 3.74 -34.52 -35.55
C VAL A 257 4.72 -35.37 -36.35
N ALA A 258 4.39 -36.63 -36.65
CA ALA A 258 5.26 -37.50 -37.45
C ALA A 258 5.42 -37.01 -38.89
N ASP A 259 4.33 -36.54 -39.51
CA ASP A 259 4.36 -36.00 -40.87
C ASP A 259 5.17 -34.69 -40.93
N LEU A 260 4.96 -33.78 -39.99
CA LEU A 260 5.68 -32.50 -39.92
C LEU A 260 7.17 -32.69 -39.58
N ARG A 261 7.52 -33.62 -38.67
CA ARG A 261 8.93 -33.96 -38.40
C ARG A 261 9.64 -34.55 -39.61
N ARG A 262 8.93 -35.31 -40.47
CA ARG A 262 9.49 -35.84 -41.72
C ARG A 262 9.76 -34.73 -42.73
N ALA A 263 8.92 -33.69 -42.74
CA ALA A 263 9.05 -32.53 -43.62
C ALA A 263 10.02 -31.45 -43.09
N LEU A 264 10.42 -31.53 -41.81
CA LEU A 264 11.23 -30.50 -41.14
C LEU A 264 12.61 -30.29 -41.78
N PHE A 265 13.23 -31.36 -42.27
CA PHE A 265 14.52 -31.31 -42.94
C PHE A 265 14.36 -31.49 -44.45
N GLN A 266 14.81 -30.50 -45.21
CA GLN A 266 14.95 -30.55 -46.65
C GLN A 266 16.28 -31.23 -47.03
N GLU A 267 16.61 -31.23 -48.32
CA GLU A 267 17.90 -31.71 -48.80
C GLU A 267 19.06 -30.94 -48.14
N PHE A 268 20.15 -31.65 -47.81
CA PHE A 268 21.36 -31.11 -47.19
C PHE A 268 21.18 -30.54 -45.76
N ASP A 269 20.34 -31.17 -44.93
CA ASP A 269 20.10 -30.80 -43.53
C ASP A 269 19.64 -29.34 -43.32
N ARG A 270 18.99 -28.75 -44.34
CA ARG A 270 18.37 -27.43 -44.22
C ARG A 270 17.00 -27.56 -43.60
N ILE A 271 16.69 -26.71 -42.62
CA ILE A 271 15.38 -26.69 -41.97
C ILE A 271 14.39 -25.95 -42.86
N ASP A 272 13.22 -26.55 -43.06
CA ASP A 272 12.09 -25.90 -43.71
C ASP A 272 11.38 -24.97 -42.70
N PRO A 273 11.39 -23.64 -42.89
CA PRO A 273 10.79 -22.70 -41.95
C PRO A 273 9.27 -22.90 -41.81
N ASP A 274 8.56 -23.20 -42.89
CA ASP A 274 7.09 -23.36 -42.86
C ASP A 274 6.71 -24.65 -42.13
N ALA A 275 7.49 -25.72 -42.32
CA ALA A 275 7.28 -26.97 -41.59
C ALA A 275 7.61 -26.83 -40.11
N ALA A 276 8.63 -26.04 -39.74
CA ALA A 276 8.99 -25.77 -38.36
C ALA A 276 7.91 -24.95 -37.64
N ILE A 277 7.38 -23.90 -38.27
CA ILE A 277 6.30 -23.07 -37.72
C ILE A 277 5.04 -23.90 -37.52
N ARG A 278 4.60 -24.66 -38.55
CA ARG A 278 3.44 -25.55 -38.41
C ARG A 278 3.63 -26.63 -37.35
N LEU A 279 4.86 -27.15 -37.19
CA LEU A 279 5.17 -28.09 -36.12
C LEU A 279 5.05 -27.43 -34.74
N ALA A 280 5.53 -26.19 -34.59
CA ALA A 280 5.40 -25.43 -33.36
C ALA A 280 3.93 -25.09 -33.04
N GLU A 281 3.13 -24.69 -34.03
CA GLU A 281 1.68 -24.45 -33.88
C GLU A 281 0.95 -25.70 -33.37
N VAL A 282 1.19 -26.86 -34.00
CA VAL A 282 0.59 -28.13 -33.59
C VAL A 282 1.03 -28.51 -32.16
N LEU A 283 2.32 -28.40 -31.84
CA LEU A 283 2.82 -28.69 -30.50
C LEU A 283 2.16 -27.77 -29.46
N THR A 284 2.08 -26.48 -29.74
CA THR A 284 1.43 -25.47 -28.89
C THR A 284 -0.06 -25.78 -28.70
N TYR A 285 -0.77 -26.13 -29.78
CA TYR A 285 -2.18 -26.54 -29.73
C TYR A 285 -2.41 -27.69 -28.76
N PHE A 286 -1.53 -28.70 -28.75
CA PHE A 286 -1.63 -29.85 -27.85
C PHE A 286 -1.04 -29.64 -26.44
N GLY A 287 -0.51 -28.45 -26.14
CA GLY A 287 0.03 -28.09 -24.83
C GLY A 287 1.50 -28.47 -24.61
N PHE A 288 2.29 -28.60 -25.68
CA PHE A 288 3.74 -28.87 -25.64
C PHE A 288 4.51 -27.57 -25.98
N GLY A 289 4.46 -26.61 -25.06
CA GLY A 289 5.02 -25.28 -25.27
C GLY A 289 6.56 -25.28 -25.32
N ALA A 290 7.21 -26.02 -24.43
CA ALA A 290 8.67 -26.15 -24.39
C ALA A 290 9.23 -26.72 -25.71
N GLU A 291 8.59 -27.76 -26.25
CA GLU A 291 8.96 -28.36 -27.52
C GLU A 291 8.68 -27.45 -28.70
N ALA A 292 7.60 -26.65 -28.64
CA ALA A 292 7.30 -25.66 -29.67
C ALA A 292 8.37 -24.56 -29.72
N VAL A 293 8.74 -23.99 -28.57
CA VAL A 293 9.83 -23.00 -28.46
C VAL A 293 11.16 -23.59 -28.93
N GLN A 294 11.47 -24.84 -28.54
CA GLN A 294 12.67 -25.53 -29.01
C GLN A 294 12.69 -25.73 -30.53
N THR A 295 11.53 -26.05 -31.12
CA THR A 295 11.38 -26.22 -32.57
C THR A 295 11.62 -24.90 -33.31
N LEU A 296 11.07 -23.80 -32.82
CA LEU A 296 11.30 -22.47 -33.40
C LEU A 296 12.75 -22.01 -33.24
N GLY A 297 13.42 -22.41 -32.16
CA GLY A 297 14.84 -22.15 -31.93
C GLY A 297 15.80 -22.85 -32.92
N LEU A 298 15.29 -23.77 -33.75
CA LEU A 298 16.07 -24.37 -34.85
C LEU A 298 16.25 -23.39 -36.02
N LEU A 299 15.38 -22.38 -36.13
CA LEU A 299 15.44 -21.39 -37.22
C LEU A 299 16.54 -20.37 -36.96
N SER A 300 17.29 -20.02 -38.02
CA SER A 300 18.35 -19.00 -37.94
C SER A 300 17.80 -17.59 -37.78
N GLN A 301 16.59 -17.35 -38.28
CA GLN A 301 15.80 -16.13 -38.11
C GLN A 301 14.36 -16.58 -37.89
N VAL A 302 13.77 -16.17 -36.78
CA VAL A 302 12.36 -16.46 -36.47
C VAL A 302 11.52 -15.39 -37.16
N PRO A 303 10.57 -15.76 -38.04
CA PRO A 303 9.64 -14.79 -38.63
C PRO A 303 8.76 -14.15 -37.56
N GLU A 304 8.31 -12.91 -37.78
CA GLU A 304 7.46 -12.16 -36.84
C GLU A 304 6.19 -12.94 -36.45
N GLU A 305 5.59 -13.69 -37.37
CA GLU A 305 4.43 -14.56 -37.12
C GLU A 305 4.74 -15.66 -36.09
N ALA A 306 5.95 -16.21 -36.12
CA ALA A 306 6.38 -17.27 -35.22
C ALA A 306 6.75 -16.75 -33.81
N GLU A 307 7.00 -15.45 -33.65
CA GLU A 307 7.21 -14.83 -32.34
C GLU A 307 5.93 -14.91 -31.48
N TRP A 308 4.76 -14.78 -32.08
CA TRP A 308 3.48 -14.93 -31.38
C TRP A 308 3.24 -16.37 -30.94
N VAL A 309 3.57 -17.36 -31.78
CA VAL A 309 3.49 -18.79 -31.44
C VAL A 309 4.43 -19.10 -30.27
N ALA A 310 5.66 -18.58 -30.32
CA ALA A 310 6.61 -18.71 -29.21
C ALA A 310 6.07 -18.09 -27.91
N GLY A 311 5.48 -16.89 -27.98
CA GLY A 311 4.87 -16.23 -26.83
C GLY A 311 3.69 -16.99 -26.24
N ILE A 312 2.84 -17.62 -27.07
CA ILE A 312 1.75 -18.47 -26.58
C ILE A 312 2.32 -19.75 -25.93
N ALA A 313 3.31 -20.36 -26.56
CA ALA A 313 3.97 -21.56 -26.07
C ALA A 313 4.66 -21.34 -24.71
N THR A 314 5.31 -20.20 -24.50
CA THR A 314 5.89 -19.85 -23.20
C THR A 314 4.84 -19.66 -22.12
N VAL A 315 3.68 -19.10 -22.45
CA VAL A 315 2.56 -18.91 -21.51
C VAL A 315 1.96 -20.25 -21.06
N ILE A 316 1.78 -21.20 -21.99
CA ILE A 316 1.17 -22.50 -21.71
C ILE A 316 2.00 -23.31 -20.71
N ASP A 317 3.32 -23.34 -20.90
CA ASP A 317 4.25 -24.12 -20.05
C ASP A 317 4.93 -23.29 -18.96
N ALA A 318 4.51 -22.02 -18.77
CA ALA A 318 5.10 -21.07 -17.83
C ALA A 318 6.64 -21.00 -17.94
N LEU A 319 7.15 -20.96 -19.17
CA LEU A 319 8.59 -20.93 -19.43
C LEU A 319 9.15 -19.54 -19.11
N PRO A 320 10.35 -19.46 -18.52
CA PRO A 320 11.02 -18.19 -18.33
C PRO A 320 11.33 -17.53 -19.68
N SER A 321 11.03 -16.25 -19.82
CA SER A 321 11.35 -15.45 -21.00
C SER A 321 12.49 -14.47 -20.70
N ASP A 322 13.57 -14.50 -21.48
CA ASP A 322 14.71 -13.59 -21.35
C ASP A 322 14.49 -12.22 -22.02
N GLY A 323 13.35 -12.00 -22.67
CA GLY A 323 12.98 -10.79 -23.42
C GLY A 323 11.94 -9.89 -22.73
N PRO A 324 11.53 -8.77 -23.36
CA PRO A 324 10.38 -7.99 -22.89
C PRO A 324 9.14 -8.88 -22.76
N PRO A 325 8.24 -8.60 -21.80
CA PRO A 325 7.08 -9.45 -21.56
C PRO A 325 6.28 -9.58 -22.86
N PRO A 326 6.00 -10.81 -23.32
CA PRO A 326 5.25 -10.99 -24.55
C PRO A 326 3.88 -10.36 -24.38
N PHE A 327 3.37 -9.75 -25.45
CA PHE A 327 2.03 -9.14 -25.52
C PHE A 327 1.78 -7.89 -24.66
N GLU A 328 2.84 -7.15 -24.27
CA GLU A 328 2.70 -5.88 -23.53
C GLU A 328 1.76 -4.89 -24.26
N GLY A 329 0.82 -4.28 -23.52
CA GLY A 329 -0.13 -3.30 -24.08
C GLY A 329 -1.22 -3.86 -25.00
N LEU A 330 -1.32 -5.18 -25.19
CA LEU A 330 -2.32 -5.82 -26.07
C LEU A 330 -3.61 -6.25 -25.38
N GLN A 331 -3.72 -6.13 -24.05
CA GLN A 331 -4.96 -6.47 -23.32
C GLN A 331 -6.18 -5.61 -23.73
N ARG A 332 -5.93 -4.41 -24.27
CA ARG A 332 -6.96 -3.49 -24.82
C ARG A 332 -7.58 -3.95 -26.15
N CYS A 333 -6.92 -4.89 -26.83
CA CYS A 333 -7.31 -5.33 -28.16
C CYS A 333 -8.54 -6.25 -28.11
N ASP A 334 -9.27 -6.33 -29.21
CA ASP A 334 -10.31 -7.35 -29.37
C ASP A 334 -9.66 -8.68 -29.76
N GLY A 335 -10.22 -9.79 -29.28
CA GLY A 335 -9.87 -11.12 -29.76
C GLY A 335 -9.05 -12.01 -28.83
N ALA A 336 -8.45 -13.06 -29.40
CA ALA A 336 -7.65 -14.05 -28.68
C ALA A 336 -6.36 -13.46 -28.08
N ILE A 337 -5.83 -12.39 -28.68
CA ILE A 337 -4.62 -11.73 -28.22
C ILE A 337 -4.76 -11.14 -26.81
N ALA A 338 -5.95 -10.65 -26.45
CA ALA A 338 -6.21 -10.11 -25.12
C ALA A 338 -6.14 -11.18 -24.03
N LEU A 339 -6.59 -12.41 -24.35
CA LEU A 339 -6.49 -13.56 -23.44
C LEU A 339 -5.03 -13.93 -23.18
N TRP A 340 -4.24 -14.09 -24.23
CA TRP A 340 -2.83 -14.45 -24.10
C TRP A 340 -2.02 -13.35 -23.40
N ALA A 341 -2.34 -12.08 -23.65
CA ALA A 341 -1.74 -10.95 -22.94
C ALA A 341 -2.05 -10.95 -21.43
N ALA A 342 -3.29 -11.26 -21.04
CA ALA A 342 -3.68 -11.37 -19.63
C ALA A 342 -2.98 -12.55 -18.94
N LEU A 343 -2.85 -13.70 -19.63
CA LEU A 343 -2.16 -14.88 -19.09
C LEU A 343 -0.64 -14.71 -18.99
N ALA A 344 -0.03 -13.98 -19.93
CA ALA A 344 1.40 -13.71 -19.95
C ALA A 344 1.84 -12.75 -18.84
N GLN A 345 1.06 -11.69 -18.61
CA GLN A 345 1.37 -10.68 -17.60
C GLN A 345 0.91 -11.08 -16.19
N GLU A 346 0.06 -12.11 -16.08
CA GLU A 346 -0.54 -12.58 -14.82
C GLU A 346 -1.28 -11.50 -14.00
N GLU A 347 -1.67 -10.42 -14.70
CA GLU A 347 -2.31 -9.22 -14.18
C GLU A 347 -3.28 -8.68 -15.25
N LEU A 348 -4.41 -8.14 -14.81
CA LEU A 348 -5.40 -7.51 -15.68
C LEU A 348 -5.19 -5.99 -15.68
N GLN A 349 -4.92 -5.43 -16.85
CA GLN A 349 -4.77 -3.99 -17.03
C GLN A 349 -6.14 -3.29 -16.99
N PRO A 350 -6.21 -2.02 -16.53
CA PRO A 350 -7.48 -1.27 -16.46
C PRO A 350 -8.21 -1.14 -17.80
N GLU A 351 -7.49 -1.16 -18.93
CA GLU A 351 -8.06 -1.07 -20.29
C GLU A 351 -8.55 -2.42 -20.84
N ALA A 352 -8.34 -3.52 -20.11
CA ALA A 352 -8.76 -4.84 -20.53
C ALA A 352 -10.29 -4.98 -20.52
N ARG A 353 -10.83 -5.82 -21.41
CA ARG A 353 -12.25 -6.16 -21.46
C ARG A 353 -12.47 -7.62 -21.02
N PRO A 354 -12.91 -7.90 -19.78
CA PRO A 354 -13.08 -9.26 -19.28
C PRO A 354 -13.98 -10.12 -20.17
N GLU A 355 -15.04 -9.55 -20.74
CA GLU A 355 -16.00 -10.29 -21.58
C GLU A 355 -15.35 -10.85 -22.85
N ILE A 356 -14.41 -10.11 -23.45
CA ILE A 356 -13.68 -10.54 -24.64
C ILE A 356 -12.73 -11.68 -24.29
N ILE A 357 -12.01 -11.55 -23.17
CA ILE A 357 -11.10 -12.59 -22.68
C ILE A 357 -11.87 -13.88 -22.39
N GLU A 358 -13.05 -13.78 -21.76
CA GLU A 358 -13.93 -14.92 -21.50
C GLU A 358 -14.43 -15.60 -22.79
N GLN A 359 -14.83 -14.82 -23.79
CA GLN A 359 -15.26 -15.35 -25.09
C GLN A 359 -14.12 -16.08 -25.80
N SER A 360 -12.93 -15.48 -25.82
CA SER A 360 -11.73 -16.09 -26.39
C SER A 360 -11.35 -17.38 -25.66
N PHE A 361 -11.46 -17.40 -24.33
CA PHE A 361 -11.19 -18.59 -23.53
C PHE A 361 -12.15 -19.73 -23.88
N GLN A 362 -13.42 -19.45 -24.13
CA GLN A 362 -14.41 -20.49 -24.48
C GLN A 362 -14.14 -21.15 -25.84
N ARG A 363 -13.42 -20.48 -26.75
CA ARG A 363 -13.00 -21.04 -28.05
C ARG A 363 -11.82 -22.01 -27.94
N LEU A 364 -11.11 -22.03 -26.81
CA LEU A 364 -9.98 -22.92 -26.62
C LEU A 364 -10.42 -24.41 -26.53
N PRO A 365 -9.58 -25.33 -27.00
CA PRO A 365 -9.78 -26.77 -26.80
C PRO A 365 -9.96 -27.17 -25.34
N GLU A 366 -10.68 -28.26 -25.09
CA GLU A 366 -11.00 -28.73 -23.73
C GLU A 366 -9.77 -28.94 -22.85
N HIS A 367 -8.68 -29.48 -23.38
CA HIS A 367 -7.46 -29.73 -22.59
C HIS A 367 -6.79 -28.43 -22.14
N LEU A 368 -6.75 -27.40 -23.00
CA LEU A 368 -6.19 -26.10 -22.63
C LEU A 368 -7.12 -25.33 -21.69
N ARG A 369 -8.44 -25.46 -21.84
CA ARG A 369 -9.37 -24.87 -20.87
C ARG A 369 -9.20 -25.46 -19.47
N ARG A 370 -8.96 -26.77 -19.37
CA ARG A 370 -8.64 -27.42 -18.08
C ARG A 370 -7.34 -26.88 -17.47
N HIS A 371 -6.29 -26.77 -18.28
CA HIS A 371 -4.97 -26.33 -17.84
C HIS A 371 -4.89 -24.83 -17.50
N LEU A 372 -5.42 -23.96 -18.38
CA LEU A 372 -5.29 -22.50 -18.24
C LEU A 372 -6.41 -21.87 -17.42
N GLY A 373 -7.53 -22.57 -17.21
CA GLY A 373 -8.70 -22.04 -16.52
C GLY A 373 -8.43 -21.60 -15.08
N PRO A 374 -7.78 -22.41 -14.23
CA PRO A 374 -7.37 -22.00 -12.89
C PRO A 374 -6.47 -20.77 -12.89
N LYS A 375 -5.46 -20.73 -13.78
CA LYS A 375 -4.54 -19.58 -13.91
C LYS A 375 -5.27 -18.31 -14.32
N LEU A 376 -6.15 -18.36 -15.33
CA LEU A 376 -6.94 -17.21 -15.77
C LEU A 376 -7.87 -16.70 -14.65
N ALA A 377 -8.49 -17.62 -13.90
CA ALA A 377 -9.36 -17.24 -12.78
C ALA A 377 -8.58 -16.51 -11.67
N GLN A 378 -7.31 -16.89 -11.42
CA GLN A 378 -6.45 -16.16 -10.48
C GLN A 378 -6.15 -14.74 -10.96
N VAL A 379 -5.90 -14.54 -12.26
CA VAL A 379 -5.70 -13.20 -12.85
C VAL A 379 -6.93 -12.32 -12.61
N PHE A 380 -8.14 -12.84 -12.91
CA PHE A 380 -9.38 -12.09 -12.63
C PHE A 380 -9.62 -11.87 -11.14
N THR A 381 -9.24 -12.81 -10.27
CA THR A 381 -9.38 -12.65 -8.81
C THR A 381 -8.49 -11.52 -8.28
N LYS A 382 -7.24 -11.43 -8.76
CA LYS A 382 -6.31 -10.33 -8.39
C LYS A 382 -6.84 -8.96 -8.82
N ALA A 383 -7.60 -8.91 -9.91
CA ALA A 383 -8.21 -7.70 -10.45
C ALA A 383 -9.60 -7.39 -9.88
N GLU A 384 -10.04 -8.10 -8.84
CA GLU A 384 -11.38 -7.98 -8.23
C GLU A 384 -12.56 -8.32 -9.17
N GLU A 385 -12.30 -8.92 -10.33
CA GLU A 385 -13.31 -9.39 -11.30
C GLU A 385 -13.86 -10.78 -10.93
N LEU A 386 -14.48 -10.88 -9.76
CA LEU A 386 -14.87 -12.14 -9.14
C LEU A 386 -15.91 -12.93 -9.95
N GLU A 387 -16.86 -12.25 -10.60
CA GLU A 387 -17.87 -12.93 -11.42
C GLU A 387 -17.30 -13.54 -12.70
N ALA A 388 -16.32 -12.88 -13.31
CA ALA A 388 -15.57 -13.41 -14.45
C ALA A 388 -14.79 -14.67 -14.03
N ALA A 389 -14.04 -14.59 -12.92
CA ALA A 389 -13.31 -15.73 -12.36
C ALA A 389 -14.24 -16.94 -12.09
N ARG A 390 -15.42 -16.71 -11.49
CA ARG A 390 -16.42 -17.76 -11.25
C ARG A 390 -16.96 -18.36 -12.55
N ARG A 391 -17.22 -17.55 -13.60
CA ARG A 391 -17.67 -18.05 -14.90
C ARG A 391 -16.63 -18.96 -15.55
N ILE A 392 -15.35 -18.57 -15.51
CA ILE A 392 -14.24 -19.39 -16.01
C ILE A 392 -14.19 -20.73 -15.28
N LEU A 393 -14.13 -20.74 -13.95
CA LEU A 393 -14.02 -21.98 -13.16
C LEU A 393 -15.24 -22.90 -13.32
N ARG A 394 -16.45 -22.35 -13.45
CA ARG A 394 -17.66 -23.13 -13.78
C ARG A 394 -17.60 -23.77 -15.16
N SER A 395 -16.94 -23.13 -16.13
CA SER A 395 -16.78 -23.71 -17.47
C SER A 395 -15.80 -24.89 -17.46
N VAL A 396 -14.74 -24.82 -16.64
CA VAL A 396 -13.78 -25.91 -16.44
C VAL A 396 -14.42 -27.10 -15.76
N GLU A 397 -15.19 -26.86 -14.69
CA GLU A 397 -15.89 -27.91 -13.93
C GLU A 397 -16.89 -28.72 -14.78
N ARG A 398 -17.45 -28.12 -15.84
CA ARG A 398 -18.32 -28.86 -16.77
C ARG A 398 -17.57 -29.86 -17.65
N ILE A 399 -16.28 -29.64 -17.85
CA ILE A 399 -15.40 -30.44 -18.72
C ILE A 399 -14.63 -31.48 -17.90
N GLU A 400 -14.39 -31.21 -16.62
CA GLU A 400 -13.69 -32.11 -15.71
C GLU A 400 -14.62 -33.17 -15.12
N PRO A 401 -14.30 -34.49 -15.25
CA PRO A 401 -15.07 -35.54 -14.58
C PRO A 401 -14.87 -35.54 -13.06
N GLU A 402 -13.67 -35.18 -12.60
CA GLU A 402 -13.33 -34.91 -11.21
C GLU A 402 -12.61 -33.57 -11.15
N VAL A 403 -13.05 -32.68 -10.25
CA VAL A 403 -12.47 -31.33 -10.12
C VAL A 403 -11.05 -31.44 -9.57
N SER A 404 -10.07 -30.92 -10.33
CA SER A 404 -8.66 -30.98 -9.96
C SER A 404 -8.35 -30.19 -8.68
N ALA A 405 -7.24 -30.54 -8.01
CA ALA A 405 -6.73 -29.81 -6.85
C ALA A 405 -6.45 -28.34 -7.19
N GLU A 406 -5.89 -28.07 -8.36
CA GLU A 406 -5.63 -26.72 -8.87
C GLU A 406 -6.92 -25.91 -9.05
N THR A 407 -7.95 -26.51 -9.64
CA THR A 407 -9.27 -25.88 -9.78
C THR A 407 -9.91 -25.59 -8.42
N ASN A 408 -9.83 -26.52 -7.46
CA ASN A 408 -10.34 -26.30 -6.10
C ASN A 408 -9.56 -25.20 -5.37
N LEU A 409 -8.24 -25.14 -5.55
CA LEU A 409 -7.40 -24.07 -5.00
C LEU A 409 -7.82 -22.72 -5.59
N ALA A 410 -7.96 -22.59 -6.91
CA ALA A 410 -8.42 -21.36 -7.54
C ALA A 410 -9.83 -20.95 -7.06
N LYS A 411 -10.77 -21.89 -6.91
CA LYS A 411 -12.09 -21.63 -6.31
C LYS A 411 -11.99 -21.09 -4.89
N ALA A 412 -11.08 -21.62 -4.08
CA ALA A 412 -10.85 -21.13 -2.73
C ALA A 412 -10.33 -19.68 -2.72
N GLN A 413 -9.45 -19.32 -3.65
CA GLN A 413 -8.95 -17.95 -3.80
C GLN A 413 -10.08 -16.98 -4.16
N VAL A 414 -10.94 -17.37 -5.11
CA VAL A 414 -12.13 -16.60 -5.48
C VAL A 414 -13.09 -16.42 -4.28
N ALA A 415 -13.28 -17.47 -3.48
CA ALA A 415 -14.12 -17.40 -2.28
C ALA A 415 -13.52 -16.47 -1.22
N SER A 416 -12.20 -16.55 -1.00
CA SER A 416 -11.48 -15.65 -0.08
C SER A 416 -11.56 -14.19 -0.52
N ALA A 417 -11.40 -13.90 -1.81
CA ALA A 417 -11.51 -12.55 -2.34
C ALA A 417 -12.95 -12.01 -2.30
N ALA A 418 -13.95 -12.91 -2.25
CA ALA A 418 -15.35 -12.58 -2.07
C ALA A 418 -15.79 -12.45 -0.60
N GLU A 419 -14.84 -12.48 0.34
CA GLU A 419 -15.09 -12.48 1.79
C GLU A 419 -15.96 -13.68 2.27
N ASP A 420 -16.02 -14.76 1.49
CA ASP A 420 -16.67 -16.02 1.89
C ASP A 420 -15.68 -16.96 2.56
N ALA A 421 -15.38 -16.65 3.83
CA ALA A 421 -14.42 -17.38 4.66
C ALA A 421 -14.75 -18.87 4.82
N GLN A 422 -16.04 -19.21 4.88
CA GLN A 422 -16.51 -20.58 5.11
C GLN A 422 -16.29 -21.46 3.87
N SER A 423 -16.68 -20.98 2.69
CA SER A 423 -16.45 -21.69 1.43
C SER A 423 -14.96 -21.80 1.13
N SER A 424 -14.18 -20.73 1.36
CA SER A 424 -12.72 -20.73 1.22
C SER A 424 -12.09 -21.85 2.06
N THR A 425 -12.37 -21.88 3.36
CA THR A 425 -11.82 -22.88 4.28
C THR A 425 -12.20 -24.32 3.87
N THR A 426 -13.45 -24.53 3.45
CA THR A 426 -13.92 -25.85 3.01
C THR A 426 -13.16 -26.34 1.77
N LEU A 427 -12.96 -25.46 0.79
CA LEU A 427 -12.23 -25.78 -0.43
C LEU A 427 -10.73 -25.98 -0.17
N LEU A 428 -10.11 -25.17 0.69
CA LEU A 428 -8.70 -25.34 1.08
C LEU A 428 -8.47 -26.68 1.77
N ASN A 429 -9.32 -27.06 2.73
CA ASN A 429 -9.21 -28.36 3.41
C ASN A 429 -9.36 -29.52 2.40
N LYS A 430 -10.27 -29.41 1.44
CA LYS A 430 -10.41 -30.41 0.37
C LYS A 430 -9.14 -30.58 -0.46
N VAL A 431 -8.41 -29.49 -0.75
CA VAL A 431 -7.12 -29.55 -1.46
C VAL A 431 -6.03 -30.16 -0.57
N ILE A 432 -5.98 -29.79 0.71
CA ILE A 432 -5.02 -30.33 1.68
C ILE A 432 -5.18 -31.84 1.88
N GLU A 433 -6.42 -32.34 1.85
CA GLU A 433 -6.74 -33.76 2.02
C GLU A 433 -6.58 -34.59 0.73
N ASP A 434 -6.36 -33.97 -0.43
CA ASP A 434 -6.22 -34.69 -1.70
C ASP A 434 -4.82 -35.31 -1.84
N PRO A 435 -4.70 -36.65 -1.92
CA PRO A 435 -3.40 -37.33 -2.07
C PRO A 435 -2.65 -36.99 -3.36
N LYS A 436 -3.35 -36.45 -4.38
CA LYS A 436 -2.75 -36.09 -5.68
C LYS A 436 -2.18 -34.67 -5.68
N ALA A 437 -2.50 -33.84 -4.69
CA ALA A 437 -2.18 -32.41 -4.64
C ALA A 437 -0.78 -32.11 -4.07
N GLN A 438 0.28 -32.63 -4.67
CA GLN A 438 1.64 -32.46 -4.12
C GLN A 438 2.12 -31.00 -4.11
N VAL A 439 1.76 -30.22 -5.14
CA VAL A 439 2.20 -28.83 -5.31
C VAL A 439 1.17 -27.87 -4.69
N GLU A 440 -0.12 -28.20 -4.82
CA GLU A 440 -1.23 -27.36 -4.40
C GLU A 440 -1.51 -27.46 -2.90
N ALA A 441 -1.32 -28.62 -2.26
CA ALA A 441 -1.61 -28.80 -0.83
C ALA A 441 -0.76 -27.89 0.09
N PRO A 442 0.58 -27.73 -0.11
CA PRO A 442 1.37 -26.77 0.66
C PRO A 442 0.87 -25.33 0.49
N LEU A 443 0.53 -24.92 -0.74
CA LEU A 443 -0.01 -23.59 -1.03
C LEU A 443 -1.39 -23.38 -0.39
N ALA A 444 -2.24 -24.40 -0.42
CA ALA A 444 -3.55 -24.37 0.22
C ALA A 444 -3.42 -24.23 1.74
N LEU A 445 -2.49 -24.97 2.36
CA LEU A 445 -2.22 -24.88 3.79
C LEU A 445 -1.66 -23.51 4.19
N ALA A 446 -0.73 -22.95 3.42
CA ALA A 446 -0.22 -21.60 3.63
C ALA A 446 -1.35 -20.57 3.61
N ARG A 447 -2.24 -20.63 2.60
CA ARG A 447 -3.40 -19.74 2.50
C ARG A 447 -4.39 -19.92 3.65
N LEU A 448 -4.62 -21.14 4.10
CA LEU A 448 -5.45 -21.42 5.27
C LEU A 448 -4.88 -20.74 6.53
N ILE A 449 -3.57 -20.85 6.75
CA ILE A 449 -2.89 -20.21 7.89
C ILE A 449 -3.01 -18.68 7.82
N GLU A 450 -2.85 -18.09 6.63
CA GLU A 450 -3.06 -16.65 6.42
C GLU A 450 -4.49 -16.22 6.75
N GLN A 451 -5.48 -17.00 6.32
CA GLN A 451 -6.88 -16.75 6.63
C GLN A 451 -7.14 -16.83 8.15
N GLN A 452 -6.62 -17.87 8.82
CA GLN A 452 -6.75 -18.01 10.28
C GLN A 452 -6.06 -16.88 11.05
N TRP A 453 -4.97 -16.33 10.51
CA TRP A 453 -4.32 -15.14 11.06
C TRP A 453 -5.21 -13.89 10.94
N ALA A 454 -5.78 -13.64 9.75
CA ALA A 454 -6.68 -12.52 9.51
C ALA A 454 -7.92 -12.58 10.40
N ASP A 455 -8.54 -13.76 10.50
CA ASP A 455 -9.78 -14.01 11.25
C ASP A 455 -9.56 -14.11 12.77
N ARG A 456 -8.31 -13.99 13.25
CA ARG A 456 -7.93 -14.31 14.64
C ARG A 456 -8.41 -15.69 15.09
N GLY A 457 -8.43 -16.63 14.17
CA GLY A 457 -8.83 -18.01 14.38
C GLY A 457 -7.74 -18.88 15.03
N ALA A 458 -7.98 -20.17 14.99
CA ALA A 458 -7.11 -21.20 15.56
C ALA A 458 -6.85 -22.30 14.53
N ILE A 459 -5.70 -22.95 14.64
CA ILE A 459 -5.35 -24.08 13.78
C ILE A 459 -5.40 -25.40 14.56
N THR A 460 -5.55 -26.50 13.84
CA THR A 460 -5.49 -27.85 14.41
C THR A 460 -4.04 -28.34 14.53
N GLN A 461 -3.79 -29.27 15.45
CA GLN A 461 -2.46 -29.90 15.59
C GLN A 461 -1.99 -30.55 14.27
N SER A 462 -2.90 -31.21 13.55
CA SER A 462 -2.58 -31.83 12.26
C SER A 462 -2.12 -30.82 11.21
N GLN A 463 -2.71 -29.63 11.17
CA GLN A 463 -2.29 -28.56 10.26
C GLN A 463 -0.92 -27.99 10.65
N LEU A 464 -0.66 -27.86 11.96
CA LEU A 464 0.65 -27.44 12.47
C LEU A 464 1.75 -28.44 12.07
N ASP A 465 1.53 -29.72 12.35
CA ASP A 465 2.48 -30.80 12.03
C ASP A 465 2.74 -30.87 10.53
N LEU A 466 1.69 -30.73 9.71
CA LEU A 466 1.79 -30.73 8.25
C LEU A 466 2.59 -29.52 7.73
N ALA A 467 2.37 -28.32 8.29
CA ALA A 467 3.15 -27.13 7.93
C ALA A 467 4.64 -27.32 8.26
N GLY A 468 4.94 -27.91 9.41
CA GLY A 468 6.30 -28.27 9.80
C GLY A 468 6.95 -29.29 8.85
N ALA A 469 6.20 -30.32 8.46
CA ALA A 469 6.66 -31.34 7.50
C ALA A 469 6.98 -30.72 6.13
N TYR A 470 6.05 -29.93 5.57
CA TYR A 470 6.27 -29.26 4.29
C TYR A 470 7.42 -28.26 4.32
N ALA A 471 7.61 -27.53 5.43
CA ALA A 471 8.75 -26.61 5.57
C ALA A 471 10.11 -27.35 5.50
N VAL A 472 10.16 -28.61 5.95
CA VAL A 472 11.38 -29.43 5.87
C VAL A 472 11.52 -30.08 4.50
N GLU A 473 10.46 -30.70 3.98
CA GLU A 473 10.45 -31.40 2.69
C GLU A 473 10.78 -30.45 1.53
N LEU A 474 10.15 -29.28 1.50
CA LEU A 474 10.24 -28.31 0.41
C LEU A 474 11.38 -27.31 0.59
N LYS A 475 12.28 -27.51 1.56
CA LYS A 475 13.34 -26.56 1.93
C LYS A 475 14.20 -26.09 0.76
N ASN A 476 14.49 -26.96 -0.21
CA ASN A 476 15.32 -26.66 -1.38
C ASN A 476 14.50 -26.36 -2.64
N SER A 477 13.21 -26.06 -2.49
CA SER A 477 12.31 -25.66 -3.57
C SER A 477 11.91 -24.19 -3.43
N GLU A 478 11.27 -23.64 -4.46
CA GLU A 478 10.72 -22.28 -4.44
C GLU A 478 9.63 -22.10 -3.35
N LEU A 479 8.94 -23.18 -2.97
CA LEU A 479 7.92 -23.16 -1.91
C LEU A 479 8.51 -23.24 -0.50
N GLY A 480 9.77 -23.62 -0.35
CA GLY A 480 10.44 -23.79 0.95
C GLY A 480 10.36 -22.55 1.85
N PRO A 481 10.74 -21.35 1.35
CA PRO A 481 10.62 -20.11 2.13
C PRO A 481 9.19 -19.76 2.51
N VAL A 482 8.21 -20.00 1.62
CA VAL A 482 6.79 -19.76 1.89
C VAL A 482 6.31 -20.66 3.03
N MET A 483 6.64 -21.95 2.98
CA MET A 483 6.26 -22.91 4.02
C MET A 483 6.99 -22.67 5.34
N ALA A 484 8.26 -22.27 5.32
CA ALA A 484 8.99 -21.90 6.54
C ALA A 484 8.32 -20.71 7.26
N ARG A 485 7.94 -19.66 6.52
CA ARG A 485 7.20 -18.52 7.09
C ARG A 485 5.82 -18.92 7.60
N SER A 486 5.08 -19.70 6.80
CA SER A 486 3.73 -20.18 7.17
C SER A 486 3.77 -21.04 8.44
N HIS A 487 4.76 -21.91 8.58
CA HIS A 487 4.97 -22.71 9.77
C HIS A 487 5.26 -21.85 11.01
N ALA A 488 6.03 -20.76 10.89
CA ALA A 488 6.28 -19.84 11.99
C ALA A 488 4.99 -19.12 12.47
N VAL A 489 4.13 -18.72 11.54
CA VAL A 489 2.81 -18.16 11.86
C VAL A 489 1.90 -19.22 12.47
N ALA A 490 1.90 -20.44 11.93
CA ALA A 490 1.14 -21.57 12.46
C ALA A 490 1.49 -21.88 13.92
N LEU A 491 2.78 -21.97 14.25
CA LEU A 491 3.27 -22.12 15.63
C LEU A 491 2.70 -21.03 16.54
N SER A 492 2.70 -19.79 16.07
CA SER A 492 2.18 -18.65 16.85
C SER A 492 0.66 -18.70 17.03
N LEU A 493 -0.10 -19.14 16.01
CA LEU A 493 -1.55 -19.34 16.11
C LEU A 493 -1.91 -20.45 17.10
N PHE A 494 -1.04 -21.45 17.23
CA PHE A 494 -1.14 -22.54 18.20
C PHE A 494 -0.57 -22.19 19.59
N ASN A 495 -0.15 -20.93 19.80
CA ASN A 495 0.49 -20.42 21.02
C ASN A 495 1.87 -21.01 21.35
N GLU A 496 2.54 -21.64 20.37
CA GLU A 496 3.94 -22.09 20.47
C GLU A 496 4.90 -20.96 20.07
N PHE A 497 4.97 -19.93 20.91
CA PHE A 497 5.74 -18.72 20.61
C PHE A 497 7.25 -18.94 20.59
N GLU A 498 7.80 -19.75 21.52
CA GLU A 498 9.25 -19.96 21.60
C GLU A 498 9.83 -20.63 20.34
N PRO A 499 9.27 -21.74 19.83
CA PRO A 499 9.67 -22.29 18.54
C PRO A 499 9.49 -21.30 17.38
N ALA A 500 8.37 -20.58 17.32
CA ALA A 500 8.10 -19.60 16.26
C ALA A 500 9.17 -18.51 16.20
N PHE A 501 9.51 -17.93 17.36
CA PHE A 501 10.50 -16.87 17.45
C PHE A 501 11.93 -17.38 17.19
N ARG A 502 12.24 -18.62 17.55
CA ARG A 502 13.54 -19.25 17.22
C ARG A 502 13.70 -19.43 15.71
N LEU A 503 12.62 -19.80 15.03
CA LEU A 503 12.62 -19.96 13.58
C LEU A 503 12.76 -18.60 12.87
N SER A 504 12.05 -17.59 13.36
CA SER A 504 12.12 -16.25 12.77
C SER A 504 13.46 -15.55 13.06
N SER A 505 14.03 -15.72 14.26
CA SER A 505 15.28 -15.05 14.67
C SER A 505 16.51 -15.44 13.86
N ALA A 506 16.49 -16.59 13.17
CA ALA A 506 17.51 -16.96 12.20
C ALA A 506 17.51 -16.07 10.94
N HIS A 507 16.46 -15.29 10.72
CA HIS A 507 16.22 -14.46 9.53
C HIS A 507 16.12 -12.96 9.85
N VAL A 508 16.74 -12.51 10.96
CA VAL A 508 16.79 -11.08 11.29
C VAL A 508 17.63 -10.35 10.25
N GLY A 509 17.03 -9.44 9.49
CA GLY A 509 17.72 -8.81 8.36
C GLY A 509 16.99 -8.99 7.03
N ASP A 510 16.19 -10.04 6.96
CA ASP A 510 15.54 -10.47 5.74
C ASP A 510 14.18 -9.79 5.56
N ALA A 511 14.05 -9.01 4.48
CA ALA A 511 12.84 -8.27 4.16
C ALA A 511 11.63 -9.20 3.98
N ASP A 512 11.84 -10.42 3.48
CA ASP A 512 10.77 -11.40 3.28
C ASP A 512 10.20 -11.91 4.61
N TRP A 513 10.98 -11.83 5.69
CA TRP A 513 10.58 -12.26 7.03
C TRP A 513 10.05 -11.13 7.91
N ASP A 514 10.20 -9.86 7.52
CA ASP A 514 9.72 -8.73 8.32
C ASP A 514 8.21 -8.82 8.56
N GLY A 515 7.43 -9.21 7.54
CA GLY A 515 5.99 -9.45 7.67
C GLY A 515 5.66 -10.57 8.67
N THR A 516 6.36 -11.70 8.58
CA THR A 516 6.20 -12.83 9.51
C THR A 516 6.55 -12.46 10.94
N HIS A 517 7.65 -11.73 11.16
CA HIS A 517 8.04 -11.25 12.49
C HIS A 517 6.95 -10.38 13.12
N ASN A 518 6.38 -9.47 12.33
CA ASN A 518 5.30 -8.60 12.80
C ASN A 518 4.07 -9.40 13.26
N ARG A 519 3.68 -10.43 12.52
CA ARG A 519 2.54 -11.30 12.88
C ARG A 519 2.81 -12.13 14.13
N ILE A 520 4.00 -12.72 14.25
CA ILE A 520 4.41 -13.47 15.45
C ILE A 520 4.34 -12.58 16.69
N LEU A 521 4.92 -11.37 16.61
CA LEU A 521 4.94 -10.43 17.73
C LEU A 521 3.55 -9.91 18.08
N GLN A 522 2.70 -9.69 17.09
CA GLN A 522 1.31 -9.28 17.32
C GLN A 522 0.51 -10.40 18.00
N LEU A 523 0.61 -11.65 17.53
CA LEU A 523 0.00 -12.80 18.21
C LEU A 523 0.52 -12.97 19.63
N MET A 524 1.81 -12.75 19.85
CA MET A 524 2.41 -12.82 21.18
C MET A 524 1.87 -11.73 22.10
N ALA A 525 1.66 -10.50 21.61
CA ALA A 525 1.06 -9.43 22.39
C ALA A 525 -0.40 -9.74 22.79
N GLU A 526 -1.14 -10.39 21.89
CA GLU A 526 -2.56 -10.69 22.05
C GLU A 526 -2.84 -11.94 22.90
N ARG A 527 -2.00 -12.99 22.79
CA ARG A 527 -2.32 -14.34 23.30
C ARG A 527 -1.31 -14.94 24.28
N ALA A 528 -0.07 -14.45 24.33
CA ALA A 528 0.94 -15.06 25.21
C ALA A 528 0.66 -14.76 26.69
N ASP A 529 1.11 -15.65 27.57
CA ASP A 529 1.18 -15.36 28.99
C ASP A 529 2.21 -14.25 29.29
N ASP A 530 2.00 -13.50 30.37
CA ASP A 530 2.83 -12.34 30.72
C ASP A 530 4.33 -12.70 30.85
N GLY A 531 4.62 -13.87 31.42
CA GLY A 531 5.99 -14.34 31.61
C GLY A 531 6.70 -14.61 30.29
N THR A 532 6.03 -15.30 29.36
CA THR A 532 6.55 -15.57 28.02
C THR A 532 6.67 -14.29 27.20
N PHE A 533 5.66 -13.43 27.21
CA PHE A 533 5.67 -12.15 26.52
C PHE A 533 6.88 -11.29 26.92
N VAL A 534 7.06 -11.06 28.22
CA VAL A 534 8.17 -10.25 28.74
C VAL A 534 9.50 -10.94 28.44
N ARG A 535 9.64 -12.24 28.71
CA ARG A 535 10.89 -12.98 28.47
C ARG A 535 11.38 -12.84 27.03
N MET A 536 10.45 -12.86 26.06
CA MET A 536 10.78 -12.89 24.64
C MET A 536 10.94 -11.51 24.02
N THR A 537 10.21 -10.50 24.49
CA THR A 537 10.17 -9.18 23.82
C THR A 537 10.88 -8.05 24.58
N PHE A 538 11.26 -8.26 25.85
CA PHE A 538 11.77 -7.16 26.70
C PHE A 538 13.07 -6.54 26.20
N ALA A 539 13.94 -7.37 25.62
CA ALA A 539 15.26 -7.00 25.09
C ALA A 539 15.32 -7.12 23.57
N MET A 540 14.29 -6.64 22.87
CA MET A 540 14.32 -6.57 21.40
C MET A 540 15.46 -5.67 20.90
N ASP A 541 16.11 -6.13 19.82
CA ASP A 541 17.12 -5.36 19.09
C ASP A 541 16.51 -4.05 18.57
N PRO A 542 17.13 -2.88 18.80
CA PRO A 542 16.70 -1.62 18.21
C PRO A 542 16.48 -1.68 16.69
N ALA A 543 17.29 -2.46 15.96
CA ALA A 543 17.12 -2.64 14.52
C ALA A 543 15.79 -3.35 14.18
N LEU A 544 15.40 -4.35 14.97
CA LEU A 544 14.12 -5.04 14.82
C LEU A 544 12.96 -4.08 15.13
N VAL A 545 13.06 -3.30 16.21
CA VAL A 545 12.06 -2.29 16.57
C VAL A 545 11.82 -1.32 15.42
N GLN A 546 12.87 -0.90 14.70
CA GLN A 546 12.74 0.00 13.55
C GLN A 546 12.02 -0.63 12.35
N ARG A 547 11.95 -1.97 12.23
CA ARG A 547 11.24 -2.66 11.15
C ARG A 547 9.82 -3.10 11.47
N LEU A 548 9.38 -2.96 12.73
CA LEU A 548 8.00 -3.27 13.10
C LEU A 548 6.98 -2.42 12.33
N SER A 549 5.84 -3.00 12.00
CA SER A 549 4.68 -2.25 11.53
C SER A 549 4.16 -1.33 12.65
N THR A 550 3.46 -0.26 12.27
CA THR A 550 2.87 0.66 13.25
C THR A 550 1.88 -0.07 14.17
N ASP A 551 1.04 -0.96 13.64
CA ASP A 551 0.07 -1.70 14.44
C ASP A 551 0.73 -2.71 15.38
N THR A 552 1.76 -3.43 14.94
CA THR A 552 2.52 -4.34 15.83
C THR A 552 3.21 -3.57 16.95
N ALA A 553 3.84 -2.44 16.66
CA ALA A 553 4.48 -1.61 17.67
C ALA A 553 3.47 -1.09 18.71
N LEU A 554 2.28 -0.68 18.27
CA LEU A 554 1.20 -0.24 19.15
C LEU A 554 0.65 -1.38 20.02
N ALA A 555 0.41 -2.56 19.45
CA ALA A 555 -0.07 -3.73 20.19
C ALA A 555 0.92 -4.16 21.29
N LEU A 556 2.22 -4.17 20.97
CA LEU A 556 3.27 -4.43 21.96
C LEU A 556 3.31 -3.34 23.04
N ALA A 557 3.21 -2.07 22.63
CA ALA A 557 3.28 -0.94 23.54
C ALA A 557 2.07 -0.89 24.49
N GLU A 558 0.88 -1.21 24.01
CA GLU A 558 -0.32 -1.32 24.83
C GLU A 558 -0.17 -2.45 25.86
N ARG A 559 0.28 -3.63 25.43
CA ARG A 559 0.55 -4.75 26.35
C ARG A 559 1.59 -4.40 27.42
N TYR A 560 2.67 -3.71 27.04
CA TYR A 560 3.67 -3.23 27.99
C TYR A 560 3.12 -2.18 28.96
N ALA A 561 2.22 -1.31 28.51
CA ALA A 561 1.59 -0.31 29.36
C ALA A 561 0.66 -0.96 30.38
N ASP A 562 -0.05 -2.03 30.01
CA ASP A 562 -0.90 -2.80 30.93
C ASP A 562 -0.07 -3.51 32.01
N LEU A 563 1.13 -3.97 31.65
CA LEU A 563 2.09 -4.58 32.59
C LEU A 563 2.94 -3.56 33.38
N GLY A 564 2.77 -2.25 33.14
CA GLY A 564 3.48 -1.20 33.88
C GLY A 564 4.91 -0.89 33.40
N PHE A 565 5.32 -1.37 32.22
CA PHE A 565 6.69 -1.21 31.69
C PHE A 565 6.88 0.08 30.88
N ALA A 566 6.84 1.24 31.55
CA ALA A 566 6.90 2.56 30.93
C ALA A 566 8.06 2.77 29.94
N SER A 567 9.26 2.24 30.22
CA SER A 567 10.43 2.45 29.36
C SER A 567 10.34 1.71 28.03
N GLN A 568 9.67 0.55 28.01
CA GLN A 568 9.47 -0.32 26.87
C GLN A 568 8.45 0.33 25.93
N VAL A 569 7.35 0.84 26.49
CA VAL A 569 6.32 1.59 25.77
C VAL A 569 6.95 2.78 25.04
N ARG A 570 7.78 3.58 25.74
CA ARG A 570 8.45 4.75 25.13
C ARG A 570 9.28 4.38 23.90
N ARG A 571 10.09 3.31 24.00
CA ARG A 571 10.92 2.85 22.87
C ARG A 571 10.10 2.48 21.64
N LEU A 572 8.87 1.96 21.82
CA LEU A 572 7.98 1.55 20.74
C LEU A 572 7.20 2.73 20.16
N VAL A 573 6.77 3.66 21.01
CA VAL A 573 5.89 4.79 20.62
C VAL A 573 6.67 5.95 19.99
N ASP A 574 7.90 6.19 20.42
CA ASP A 574 8.77 7.25 19.88
C ASP A 574 9.32 6.92 18.47
N LYS A 575 8.94 5.76 17.92
CA LYS A 575 9.33 5.31 16.59
C LYS A 575 8.63 6.08 15.47
N GLY A 576 9.36 7.01 14.86
CA GLY A 576 9.18 7.39 13.45
C GLY A 576 8.07 8.40 13.13
N GLN A 577 8.24 9.08 11.98
CA GLN A 577 7.43 10.20 11.47
C GLN A 577 6.05 9.81 10.90
N ASP A 578 5.65 8.56 11.10
CA ASP A 578 4.39 8.04 10.56
C ASP A 578 3.19 8.61 11.33
N ARG A 579 2.38 9.41 10.61
CA ARG A 579 1.23 10.14 11.17
C ARG A 579 -0.04 9.30 11.21
N THR A 580 -0.04 8.09 10.64
CA THR A 580 -1.25 7.27 10.42
C THR A 580 -1.95 6.82 11.72
N ARG A 581 -1.29 6.89 12.87
CA ARG A 581 -1.86 6.54 14.20
C ARG A 581 -1.43 7.53 15.30
N GLN A 582 -1.36 8.82 14.98
CA GLN A 582 -0.82 9.83 15.90
C GLN A 582 -1.58 9.88 17.25
N ARG A 583 -2.91 9.69 17.22
CA ARG A 583 -3.75 9.69 18.44
C ARG A 583 -3.46 8.52 19.37
N ASP A 584 -3.34 7.30 18.82
CA ASP A 584 -3.02 6.10 19.62
C ASP A 584 -1.66 6.23 20.30
N ARG A 585 -0.67 6.78 19.58
CA ARG A 585 0.66 7.05 20.13
C ARG A 585 0.63 8.10 21.23
N ALA A 586 -0.10 9.19 21.02
CA ALA A 586 -0.25 10.24 22.03
C ALA A 586 -0.91 9.69 23.31
N TRP A 587 -1.95 8.87 23.16
CA TRP A 587 -2.58 8.19 24.29
C TRP A 587 -1.59 7.26 25.05
N LEU A 588 -0.77 6.48 24.34
CA LEU A 588 0.25 5.65 25.00
C LEU A 588 1.36 6.49 25.66
N ARG A 589 1.79 7.61 25.07
CA ARG A 589 2.73 8.54 25.72
C ARG A 589 2.13 9.16 26.98
N ALA A 590 0.84 9.50 26.97
CA ALA A 590 0.13 9.97 28.15
C ALA A 590 0.07 8.89 29.24
N ARG A 591 -0.19 7.63 28.90
CA ARG A 591 -0.12 6.50 29.86
C ARG A 591 1.28 6.36 30.46
N VAL A 592 2.32 6.51 29.65
CA VAL A 592 3.72 6.51 30.13
C VAL A 592 3.98 7.64 31.11
N ALA A 593 3.52 8.85 30.80
CA ALA A 593 3.65 10.00 31.69
C ALA A 593 2.93 9.77 33.03
N MET A 594 1.73 9.17 33.01
CA MET A 594 1.01 8.79 34.24
C MET A 594 1.79 7.77 35.07
N MET A 595 2.35 6.71 34.45
CA MET A 595 3.16 5.72 35.17
C MET A 595 4.42 6.31 35.83
N GLU A 596 4.91 7.45 35.35
CA GLU A 596 6.08 8.14 35.87
C GLU A 596 5.74 9.30 36.82
N GLY A 597 4.47 9.48 37.17
CA GLY A 597 4.02 10.58 38.04
C GLY A 597 4.16 11.95 37.39
N ARG A 598 3.97 12.04 36.06
CA ARG A 598 4.02 13.28 35.28
C ARG A 598 2.65 13.63 34.66
N PRO A 599 1.61 13.88 35.49
CA PRO A 599 0.25 14.08 34.99
C PRO A 599 0.10 15.31 34.08
N ARG A 600 0.85 16.40 34.29
CA ARG A 600 0.82 17.56 33.38
C ARG A 600 1.24 17.21 31.95
N GLN A 601 2.28 16.39 31.80
CA GLN A 601 2.72 15.93 30.49
C GLN A 601 1.67 15.02 29.85
N ALA A 602 0.95 14.22 30.64
CA ALA A 602 -0.16 13.41 30.13
C ALA A 602 -1.30 14.29 29.58
N LEU A 603 -1.64 15.41 30.26
CA LEU A 603 -2.65 16.35 29.78
C LEU A 603 -2.24 17.02 28.45
N GLU A 604 -0.97 17.40 28.31
CA GLU A 604 -0.43 17.99 27.07
C GLU A 604 -0.53 17.02 25.89
N GLU A 605 -0.15 15.74 26.08
CA GLU A 605 -0.23 14.71 25.04
C GLU A 605 -1.69 14.42 24.63
N LEU A 606 -2.65 14.54 25.56
CA LEU A 606 -4.06 14.27 25.32
C LEU A 606 -4.84 15.48 24.80
N ALA A 607 -4.23 16.66 24.61
CA ALA A 607 -4.95 17.91 24.32
C ALA A 607 -5.92 17.80 23.12
N ASP A 608 -5.50 17.11 22.06
CA ASP A 608 -6.26 16.98 20.81
C ASP A 608 -7.16 15.72 20.75
N ASP A 609 -7.07 14.81 21.73
CA ASP A 609 -7.85 13.56 21.75
C ASP A 609 -9.15 13.74 22.55
N ARG A 610 -10.28 13.47 21.89
CA ARG A 610 -11.65 13.55 22.45
C ARG A 610 -12.28 12.18 22.68
N SER A 611 -11.55 11.09 22.43
CA SER A 611 -12.03 9.73 22.66
C SER A 611 -12.35 9.48 24.14
N GLU A 612 -13.29 8.59 24.40
CA GLU A 612 -13.72 8.23 25.75
C GLU A 612 -12.55 7.76 26.64
N ARG A 613 -11.67 6.93 26.09
CA ARG A 613 -10.42 6.47 26.75
C ARG A 613 -9.46 7.61 27.09
N ALA A 614 -9.36 8.63 26.24
CA ALA A 614 -8.50 9.79 26.48
C ALA A 614 -9.09 10.68 27.58
N ARG A 615 -10.41 10.86 27.58
CA ARG A 615 -11.13 11.60 28.62
C ARG A 615 -10.98 10.94 30.00
N ARG A 616 -11.10 9.62 30.09
CA ARG A 616 -10.83 8.87 31.34
C ARG A 616 -9.41 9.12 31.86
N LEU A 617 -8.41 9.02 30.99
CA LEU A 617 -7.02 9.24 31.36
C LEU A 617 -6.76 10.70 31.77
N ARG A 618 -7.45 11.66 31.13
CA ARG A 618 -7.42 13.08 31.50
C ARG A 618 -8.00 13.32 32.91
N ALA A 619 -9.14 12.73 33.22
CA ALA A 619 -9.74 12.81 34.56
C ALA A 619 -8.81 12.22 35.64
N ALA A 620 -8.16 11.09 35.35
CA ALA A 620 -7.17 10.50 36.25
C ALA A 620 -5.95 11.43 36.46
N ALA A 621 -5.43 12.05 35.39
CA ALA A 621 -4.34 13.01 35.47
C ALA A 621 -4.70 14.27 36.29
N LEU A 622 -5.90 14.82 36.10
CA LEU A 622 -6.40 15.96 36.86
C LEU A 622 -6.58 15.62 38.35
N THR A 623 -7.04 14.39 38.64
CA THR A 623 -7.16 13.89 40.01
C THR A 623 -5.80 13.83 40.72
N GLU A 624 -4.74 13.35 40.04
CA GLU A 624 -3.37 13.37 40.60
C GLU A 624 -2.81 14.79 40.80
N LEU A 625 -3.30 15.77 40.04
CA LEU A 625 -2.93 17.18 40.19
C LEU A 625 -3.73 17.90 41.29
N GLY A 626 -4.80 17.30 41.80
CA GLY A 626 -5.71 17.90 42.77
C GLY A 626 -6.81 18.79 42.14
N GLU A 627 -6.95 18.78 40.82
CA GLU A 627 -7.99 19.52 40.08
C GLU A 627 -9.29 18.68 40.04
N PHE A 628 -9.89 18.49 41.23
CA PHE A 628 -10.99 17.55 41.41
C PHE A 628 -12.31 17.99 40.73
N GLU A 629 -12.56 19.30 40.62
CA GLU A 629 -13.78 19.84 40.00
C GLU A 629 -13.86 19.50 38.51
N GLU A 630 -12.80 19.80 37.76
CA GLU A 630 -12.73 19.50 36.32
C GLU A 630 -12.71 17.99 36.06
N ALA A 631 -12.02 17.21 36.91
CA ALA A 631 -12.02 15.76 36.83
C ALA A 631 -13.42 15.17 37.05
N ALA A 632 -14.17 15.68 38.03
CA ALA A 632 -15.54 15.26 38.32
C ALA A 632 -16.48 15.52 37.14
N GLN A 633 -16.41 16.72 36.54
CA GLN A 633 -17.23 17.06 35.38
C GLN A 633 -16.98 16.11 34.21
N ILE A 634 -15.70 15.81 33.92
CA ILE A 634 -15.35 14.88 32.84
C ILE A 634 -15.93 13.49 33.08
N LEU A 635 -15.86 12.96 34.32
CA LEU A 635 -16.39 11.65 34.68
C LEU A 635 -17.93 11.62 34.68
N ALA A 636 -18.59 12.69 35.12
CA ALA A 636 -20.05 12.81 35.06
C ALA A 636 -20.55 12.75 33.61
N GLU A 637 -19.90 13.46 32.69
CA GLU A 637 -20.20 13.40 31.26
C GLU A 637 -19.91 12.03 30.62
N LEU A 638 -19.05 11.21 31.24
CA LEU A 638 -18.77 9.82 30.84
C LEU A 638 -19.75 8.80 31.45
N GLY A 639 -20.66 9.25 32.32
CA GLY A 639 -21.60 8.37 33.05
C GLY A 639 -20.99 7.67 34.27
N GLU A 640 -19.80 8.05 34.71
CA GLU A 640 -19.14 7.50 35.91
C GLU A 640 -19.56 8.28 37.17
N GLU A 641 -20.85 8.26 37.47
CA GLU A 641 -21.51 9.10 38.49
C GLU A 641 -20.94 8.94 39.91
N ALA A 642 -20.61 7.70 40.30
CA ALA A 642 -20.10 7.42 41.64
C ALA A 642 -18.72 8.08 41.90
N GLU A 643 -17.80 8.00 40.93
CA GLU A 643 -16.47 8.59 41.06
C GLU A 643 -16.54 10.11 40.86
N ALA A 644 -17.40 10.59 39.96
CA ALA A 644 -17.67 12.02 39.78
C ALA A 644 -18.21 12.69 41.06
N ALA A 645 -19.17 12.05 41.76
CA ALA A 645 -19.69 12.54 43.03
C ALA A 645 -18.59 12.60 44.10
N ARG A 646 -17.74 11.57 44.17
CA ARG A 646 -16.59 11.54 45.09
C ARG A 646 -15.61 12.67 44.83
N LEU A 647 -15.24 12.92 43.58
CA LEU A 647 -14.32 14.00 43.22
C LEU A 647 -14.95 15.38 43.46
N SER A 648 -16.25 15.55 43.21
CA SER A 648 -16.99 16.79 43.51
C SER A 648 -16.98 17.12 45.01
N TRP A 649 -17.14 16.09 45.84
CA TRP A 649 -17.01 16.23 47.29
C TRP A 649 -15.60 16.66 47.71
N LEU A 650 -14.55 16.05 47.14
CA LEU A 650 -13.15 16.43 47.40
C LEU A 650 -12.82 17.85 46.91
N ALA A 651 -13.50 18.34 45.87
CA ALA A 651 -13.38 19.70 45.37
C ALA A 651 -14.03 20.75 46.30
N GLY A 652 -14.88 20.33 47.24
CA GLY A 652 -15.66 21.25 48.08
C GLY A 652 -16.84 21.90 47.35
N SER A 653 -17.27 21.34 46.21
CA SER A 653 -18.37 21.85 45.37
C SER A 653 -19.51 20.81 45.28
N PRO A 654 -20.19 20.48 46.41
CA PRO A 654 -21.23 19.44 46.45
C PRO A 654 -22.51 19.82 45.68
N GLU A 655 -22.66 21.09 45.30
CA GLU A 655 -23.83 21.64 44.61
C GLU A 655 -23.81 21.45 43.09
N ALA A 656 -22.72 20.94 42.52
CA ALA A 656 -22.70 20.55 41.12
C ALA A 656 -23.80 19.51 40.91
N GLN A 657 -24.71 19.83 39.99
CA GLN A 657 -25.99 19.18 39.71
C GLN A 657 -25.83 17.73 39.22
N ILE A 658 -25.29 16.87 40.07
CA ILE A 658 -25.11 15.44 39.88
C ILE A 658 -26.21 14.80 40.72
N ASP A 659 -27.10 14.02 40.10
CA ASP A 659 -28.03 13.19 40.85
C ASP A 659 -27.20 12.34 41.81
N LEU A 660 -27.36 12.59 43.12
CA LEU A 660 -26.57 11.91 44.14
C LEU A 660 -26.87 10.41 44.02
N PRO A 661 -25.89 9.58 43.63
CA PRO A 661 -26.15 8.17 43.45
C PRO A 661 -26.53 7.54 44.80
N ASP A 662 -27.38 6.51 44.78
CA ASP A 662 -27.86 5.74 45.97
C ASP A 662 -26.74 5.00 46.76
N GLY A 663 -25.48 5.37 46.53
CA GLY A 663 -24.29 4.84 47.17
C GLY A 663 -23.93 5.49 48.52
N ARG A 664 -22.88 4.97 49.14
CA ARG A 664 -22.32 5.48 50.41
C ARG A 664 -21.91 6.95 50.30
N VAL A 665 -21.22 7.31 49.22
CA VAL A 665 -20.73 8.67 48.96
C VAL A 665 -21.90 9.65 48.81
N GLY A 666 -22.95 9.30 48.08
CA GLY A 666 -24.15 10.13 47.95
C GLY A 666 -24.85 10.38 49.29
N ARG A 667 -24.96 9.34 50.14
CA ARG A 667 -25.48 9.50 51.52
C ARG A 667 -24.60 10.39 52.39
N LEU A 668 -23.27 10.28 52.25
CA LEU A 668 -22.31 11.07 53.01
C LEU A 668 -22.37 12.56 52.61
N MET A 669 -22.52 12.84 51.31
CA MET A 669 -22.72 14.20 50.78
C MET A 669 -24.07 14.79 51.22
N ALA A 670 -25.15 14.01 51.20
CA ALA A 670 -26.46 14.46 51.66
C ALA A 670 -26.45 14.82 53.15
N LEU A 671 -25.78 14.00 53.98
CA LEU A 671 -25.62 14.28 55.41
C LEU A 671 -24.72 15.50 55.66
N SER A 672 -23.63 15.69 54.90
CA SER A 672 -22.79 16.88 55.06
C SER A 672 -23.54 18.15 54.69
N ALA A 673 -24.30 18.15 53.58
CA ALA A 673 -25.11 19.29 53.17
C ALA A 673 -26.21 19.62 54.20
N ALA A 674 -26.84 18.60 54.79
CA ALA A 674 -27.86 18.79 55.83
C ALA A 674 -27.29 19.35 57.15
N LEU A 675 -25.99 19.14 57.42
CA LEU A 675 -25.30 19.69 58.59
C LEU A 675 -24.85 21.15 58.41
N ASP A 676 -24.67 21.59 57.15
CA ASP A 676 -24.36 22.99 56.83
C ASP A 676 -25.60 23.91 56.88
N ASP A 677 -26.82 23.35 56.92
CA ASP A 677 -28.05 24.13 57.04
C ASP A 677 -28.18 24.76 58.44
N THR A 678 -28.33 26.09 58.49
CA THR A 678 -28.35 26.85 59.74
C THR A 678 -29.78 27.18 60.16
N ALA A 679 -30.10 26.99 61.44
CA ALA A 679 -31.44 27.24 61.96
C ALA A 679 -31.88 28.70 61.73
N GLU A 680 -33.03 28.89 61.07
CA GLU A 680 -33.65 30.22 60.93
C GLU A 680 -34.04 30.79 62.29
N ARG A 681 -33.53 31.99 62.59
CA ARG A 681 -33.77 32.69 63.85
C ARG A 681 -34.99 33.60 63.72
N SER A 682 -35.91 33.52 64.69
CA SER A 682 -37.11 34.37 64.77
C SER A 682 -37.09 35.24 66.03
N PRO A 683 -36.29 36.33 66.06
CA PRO A 683 -36.09 37.15 67.25
C PRO A 683 -37.38 37.84 67.75
N GLU A 684 -38.40 37.99 66.91
CA GLU A 684 -39.70 38.57 67.28
C GLU A 684 -40.60 37.62 68.08
N SER A 685 -40.27 36.32 68.18
CA SER A 685 -41.05 35.32 68.89
C SER A 685 -40.17 34.38 69.74
N PRO A 686 -39.76 34.78 70.96
CA PRO A 686 -38.69 34.11 71.73
C PRO A 686 -38.97 32.63 72.07
N LEU A 687 -40.22 32.29 72.37
CA LEU A 687 -40.61 30.90 72.69
C LEU A 687 -40.63 29.99 71.46
N LYS A 688 -41.05 30.52 70.31
CA LYS A 688 -41.06 29.79 69.04
C LYS A 688 -39.62 29.57 68.56
N ASP A 689 -38.78 30.61 68.66
CA ASP A 689 -37.35 30.57 68.35
C ASP A 689 -36.61 29.51 69.20
N ALA A 690 -36.83 29.52 70.53
CA ALA A 690 -36.23 28.54 71.43
C ALA A 690 -36.65 27.08 71.10
N ARG A 691 -37.90 26.88 70.68
CA ARG A 691 -38.40 25.55 70.28
C ARG A 691 -37.78 25.09 68.96
N THR A 692 -37.73 25.97 67.96
CA THR A 692 -37.08 25.69 66.66
C THR A 692 -35.60 25.35 66.85
N LEU A 693 -34.88 26.06 67.73
CA LEU A 693 -33.48 25.76 68.03
C LEU A 693 -33.28 24.41 68.73
N LEU A 694 -34.18 24.02 69.63
CA LEU A 694 -34.14 22.71 70.27
C LEU A 694 -34.41 21.58 69.27
N GLU A 695 -35.42 21.74 68.41
CA GLU A 695 -35.77 20.78 67.36
C GLU A 695 -34.64 20.64 66.33
N THR A 696 -34.04 21.76 65.90
CA THR A 696 -32.87 21.74 65.01
C THR A 696 -31.67 21.10 65.68
N SER A 697 -31.39 21.42 66.96
CA SER A 697 -30.29 20.82 67.72
C SER A 697 -30.44 19.30 67.90
N THR A 698 -31.66 18.79 68.04
CA THR A 698 -31.91 17.34 68.05
C THR A 698 -31.67 16.73 66.66
N GLY A 699 -32.17 17.38 65.59
CA GLY A 699 -31.95 16.94 64.21
C GLY A 699 -30.47 16.87 63.85
N THR A 700 -29.70 17.92 64.13
CA THR A 700 -28.24 17.97 63.89
C THR A 700 -27.51 16.84 64.65
N ARG A 701 -27.90 16.53 65.89
CA ARG A 701 -27.29 15.45 66.68
C ARG A 701 -27.57 14.06 66.10
N ASP A 702 -28.76 13.85 65.56
CA ASP A 702 -29.11 12.59 64.90
C ASP A 702 -28.38 12.47 63.56
N GLN A 703 -28.29 13.54 62.76
CA GLN A 703 -27.50 13.57 61.52
C GLN A 703 -26.00 13.31 61.76
N ILE A 704 -25.40 13.90 62.81
CA ILE A 704 -24.01 13.61 63.19
C ILE A 704 -23.85 12.14 63.57
N ARG A 705 -24.81 11.55 64.29
CA ARG A 705 -24.78 10.12 64.65
C ARG A 705 -24.84 9.24 63.40
N ASP A 706 -25.70 9.57 62.44
CA ASP A 706 -25.84 8.84 61.19
C ASP A 706 -24.56 8.95 60.33
N LEU A 707 -23.94 10.13 60.28
CA LEU A 707 -22.67 10.34 59.59
C LEU A 707 -21.53 9.53 60.24
N LEU A 708 -21.44 9.52 61.57
CA LEU A 708 -20.44 8.71 62.29
C LEU A 708 -20.66 7.21 62.06
N ALA A 709 -21.92 6.74 62.09
CA ALA A 709 -22.25 5.35 61.80
C ALA A 709 -21.85 4.94 60.37
N LEU A 710 -21.95 5.85 59.40
CA LEU A 710 -21.52 5.64 58.01
C LEU A 710 -19.99 5.54 57.85
N VAL A 711 -19.22 6.19 58.74
CA VAL A 711 -17.75 6.19 58.72
C VAL A 711 -17.17 5.03 59.56
N GLU A 712 -17.81 4.66 60.67
CA GLU A 712 -17.34 3.60 61.56
C GLU A 712 -17.48 2.18 60.99
N THR A 713 -18.32 1.96 59.97
CA THR A 713 -18.47 0.66 59.31
C THR A 713 -17.22 0.17 58.54
N ASP A 714 -16.14 0.94 58.48
CA ASP A 714 -14.85 0.58 57.84
C ASP A 714 -13.73 0.24 58.85
N ALA A 715 -14.02 0.09 60.15
CA ALA A 715 -13.02 -0.33 61.15
C ALA A 715 -12.94 -1.86 61.37
N GLU A 716 -13.72 -2.66 60.63
CA GLU A 716 -13.63 -4.12 60.49
C GLU A 716 -13.34 -4.49 59.03
#